data_AF-A0A521JNR7-F1
#
_entry.id   AF-A0A521JNR7-F1
#
_cell.length_a   1.000
_cell.length_b   1.000
_cell.length_c   1.000
_cell.angle_alpha   90.00
_cell.angle_beta   90.00
_cell.angle_gamma   90.00
#
_symmetry.space_group_name_H-M   'P 1'
#
loop_
_entity.id
_entity.type
_entity.pdbx_description
1 polymer ?
#
loop_
_entity_poly.entity_id
_entity_poly.type
_entity_poly.pdbx_seq_one_letter_code
_entity_poly.pdbx_strand_id
1 'polypeptide(L)'
;MGESMIRAENKIHKKRRKLIGGKLGIYVLGLAALGVLIWLLYYYIRFLSYDDYKNYLSSYEYEEGREFATISDTNPKVSGFELVAENDYLQLYTDTETAIVAVYDKRNQNIVYSNPLNADEDPIANETNKRYLKSQFIINYFNKSRAAGVYDSYSMSVERGQVKAESINNGIRYIYDVGDHGTTTTGIVPIYFSPEKMEEVQSKLGETDAATIRRYYIDSSGFPGLLELNGVAQKNKKTIQRIQGFLEEIGFSEDDYYEQMELAGVEKVEAVSFVIPLEYRLEDDGLLVSIPTGQIEEYGGAKIYRIQLLRYMGATGQDDKGYMVVPNGSGSIINFNNGKINAADYSQYIYNIDPIADGMTQMEYTERARLELFGICKEDSSVLATIEDGATLATITAGVGGKYSTYNYAYTSFMLRIYDILSIFGSTGNSADMPIIVDDIYDCNLSVKYTLLTKEHSGYSGMANYYRQRLLGAGVLTLKDGNEDIPFYYDIIGGVKETSFILGTQYLSVNPVTSFEEAAYISDDLHSGGIRNQVMNYQGWFNGGYYHDVTDKVKVIRKLGGRSGLEELSKRVEDKGGSFYGDTSLQKVSYISKRYSQYYETSRYFGAGYYAYFANVNPTSLIKMSTLGYPETGYYLVSPKFLPRYVGGFIKGINKLDIMGISLRDLGDVLHSDHKRTNIINREEALDVVLAQFDRLDETGKKLMISGGNGYSLKYASDIINAPMSDNSFFIIDESIPLYQMIIHGSIDYSGGIINFYDDMDREDLTLKLIEYGASPHYMFTTESANEMKYTGLHKYYSTRYDLWKNEAVDMYNDVNEALKRVSGETMTYYDILQKGVRKVTYSNGIIFYINYLTEDVNIDGVNIPAKSYVIN
;
A
#
# COMPACT_ATOMS: atom_id res chain seq x y z
N MET A 1 11.25 -87.12 0.85
CA MET A 1 11.28 -85.74 0.31
C MET A 1 10.74 -84.68 1.29
N GLY A 2 9.71 -84.96 2.09
CA GLY A 2 9.10 -83.97 3.02
C GLY A 2 9.98 -83.43 4.15
N GLU A 3 10.82 -84.26 4.81
CA GLU A 3 11.66 -83.76 5.92
C GLU A 3 12.81 -82.85 5.47
N SER A 4 13.26 -82.95 4.22
CA SER A 4 14.34 -82.10 3.68
C SER A 4 13.86 -80.68 3.37
N MET A 5 12.60 -80.52 2.94
CA MET A 5 12.00 -79.19 2.70
C MET A 5 11.70 -78.46 4.01
N ILE A 6 11.17 -79.17 5.02
CA ILE A 6 10.84 -78.57 6.33
C ILE A 6 12.12 -78.07 7.06
N ARG A 7 13.25 -78.76 6.90
CA ARG A 7 14.55 -78.29 7.44
C ARG A 7 15.12 -77.09 6.67
N ALA A 8 14.85 -76.97 5.37
CA ALA A 8 15.30 -75.84 4.54
C ALA A 8 14.50 -74.57 4.85
N GLU A 9 13.17 -74.66 4.96
CA GLU A 9 12.30 -73.52 5.35
C GLU A 9 12.60 -73.01 6.76
N ASN A 10 12.79 -73.91 7.73
CA ASN A 10 13.14 -73.51 9.10
C ASN A 10 14.53 -72.84 9.17
N LYS A 11 15.50 -73.23 8.33
CA LYS A 11 16.81 -72.54 8.26
C LYS A 11 16.69 -71.13 7.67
N ILE A 12 15.82 -70.94 6.67
CA ILE A 12 15.57 -69.64 6.04
C ILE A 12 14.81 -68.70 6.98
N HIS A 13 13.80 -69.21 7.69
CA HIS A 13 13.06 -68.42 8.70
C HIS A 13 13.94 -68.03 9.89
N LYS A 14 14.82 -68.92 10.38
CA LYS A 14 15.76 -68.60 11.47
C LYS A 14 16.85 -67.61 11.02
N LYS A 15 17.29 -67.65 9.74
CA LYS A 15 18.19 -66.65 9.15
C LYS A 15 17.51 -65.28 8.99
N ARG A 16 16.25 -65.21 8.53
CA ARG A 16 15.48 -63.96 8.42
C ARG A 16 15.22 -63.31 9.79
N ARG A 17 14.89 -64.09 10.83
CA ARG A 17 14.76 -63.57 12.22
C ARG A 17 16.09 -63.07 12.80
N LYS A 18 17.24 -63.65 12.44
CA LYS A 18 18.58 -63.19 12.88
C LYS A 18 19.07 -61.93 12.17
N LEU A 19 18.58 -61.65 10.96
CA LEU A 19 18.89 -60.43 10.20
C LEU A 19 18.11 -59.21 10.70
N ILE A 20 16.86 -59.41 11.16
CA ILE A 20 16.00 -58.34 11.68
C ILE A 20 16.19 -58.14 13.21
N GLY A 21 16.55 -59.20 13.96
CA GLY A 21 16.76 -59.15 15.41
C GLY A 21 18.22 -59.22 15.89
N GLY A 22 19.21 -59.23 14.98
CA GLY A 22 20.64 -59.22 15.33
C GLY A 22 21.21 -57.81 15.37
N LYS A 23 22.40 -57.61 15.98
CA LYS A 23 23.11 -56.31 16.07
C LYS A 23 23.08 -55.50 14.76
N LEU A 24 23.17 -56.17 13.61
CA LEU A 24 23.10 -55.55 12.28
C LEU A 24 21.75 -54.86 11.97
N GLY A 25 20.61 -55.45 12.35
CA GLY A 25 19.28 -54.85 12.17
C GLY A 25 19.07 -53.62 13.07
N ILE A 26 19.64 -53.66 14.29
CA ILE A 26 19.65 -52.50 15.20
C ILE A 26 20.51 -51.37 14.63
N TYR A 27 21.66 -51.67 14.02
CA TYR A 27 22.49 -50.65 13.34
C TYR A 27 21.78 -50.03 12.12
N VAL A 28 21.08 -50.84 11.31
CA VAL A 28 20.31 -50.32 10.16
C VAL A 28 19.14 -49.44 10.62
N LEU A 29 18.40 -49.86 11.66
CA LEU A 29 17.36 -49.04 12.26
C LEU A 29 17.92 -47.75 12.90
N GLY A 30 19.07 -47.83 13.55
CA GLY A 30 19.78 -46.67 14.10
C GLY A 30 20.22 -45.67 13.02
N LEU A 31 20.73 -46.15 11.89
CA LEU A 31 21.10 -45.30 10.75
C LEU A 31 19.87 -44.67 10.07
N ALA A 32 18.77 -45.42 9.93
CA ALA A 32 17.52 -44.88 9.42
C ALA A 32 16.94 -43.81 10.35
N ALA A 33 16.92 -44.06 11.66
CA ALA A 33 16.49 -43.09 12.66
C ALA A 33 17.39 -41.84 12.67
N LEU A 34 18.71 -42.01 12.56
CA LEU A 34 19.65 -40.89 12.44
C LEU A 34 19.39 -40.09 11.15
N GLY A 35 19.13 -40.76 10.03
CA GLY A 35 18.76 -40.10 8.78
C GLY A 35 17.48 -39.28 8.90
N VAL A 36 16.46 -39.81 9.58
CA VAL A 36 15.21 -39.09 9.88
C VAL A 36 15.48 -37.90 10.80
N LEU A 37 16.31 -38.06 11.84
CA LEU A 37 16.68 -36.96 12.74
C LEU A 37 17.43 -35.85 12.01
N ILE A 38 18.39 -36.19 11.14
CA ILE A 38 19.12 -35.22 10.32
C ILE A 38 18.14 -34.49 9.38
N TRP A 39 17.20 -35.22 8.76
CA TRP A 39 16.19 -34.61 7.89
C TRP A 39 15.25 -33.68 8.66
N LEU A 40 14.78 -34.09 9.84
CA LEU A 40 13.96 -33.25 10.72
C LEU A 40 14.71 -32.02 11.22
N LEU A 41 15.99 -32.15 11.58
CA LEU A 41 16.84 -31.05 12.02
C LEU A 41 17.07 -30.05 10.87
N TYR A 42 17.42 -30.56 9.69
CA TYR A 42 17.53 -29.74 8.48
C TYR A 42 16.23 -29.01 8.18
N TYR A 43 15.10 -29.70 8.27
CA TYR A 43 13.77 -29.13 8.04
C TYR A 43 13.44 -28.02 9.04
N TYR A 44 13.68 -28.26 10.33
CA TYR A 44 13.49 -27.29 11.39
C TYR A 44 14.34 -26.03 11.15
N ILE A 45 15.64 -26.20 10.89
CA ILE A 45 16.58 -25.10 10.65
C ILE A 45 16.22 -24.32 9.38
N ARG A 46 15.88 -25.04 8.29
CA ARG A 46 15.64 -24.41 6.98
C ARG A 46 14.30 -23.68 6.90
N PHE A 47 13.28 -24.09 7.64
CA PHE A 47 11.94 -23.51 7.44
C PHE A 47 11.29 -22.98 8.72
N LEU A 48 11.36 -23.74 9.82
CA LEU A 48 10.62 -23.39 11.03
C LEU A 48 11.32 -22.33 11.88
N SER A 49 12.64 -22.47 12.09
CA SER A 49 13.42 -21.56 12.92
C SER A 49 14.08 -20.41 12.16
N TYR A 50 13.79 -20.25 10.87
CA TYR A 50 14.40 -19.20 10.05
C TYR A 50 13.72 -17.86 10.31
N ASP A 51 14.31 -16.98 11.11
CA ASP A 51 13.69 -15.72 11.53
C ASP A 51 14.55 -14.50 11.19
N ASP A 52 15.44 -14.60 10.19
CA ASP A 52 16.35 -13.52 9.77
C ASP A 52 15.61 -12.20 9.46
N TYR A 53 14.35 -12.28 9.00
CA TYR A 53 13.53 -11.11 8.70
C TYR A 53 13.27 -10.22 9.93
N LYS A 54 13.22 -10.81 11.14
CA LYS A 54 12.97 -10.08 12.40
C LYS A 54 14.06 -9.06 12.72
N ASN A 55 15.26 -9.24 12.18
CA ASN A 55 16.37 -8.30 12.39
C ASN A 55 16.19 -6.97 11.63
N TYR A 56 15.20 -6.90 10.72
CA TYR A 56 14.95 -5.73 9.90
C TYR A 56 13.70 -4.95 10.31
N LEU A 57 12.89 -5.49 11.24
CA LEU A 57 11.64 -4.85 11.65
C LEU A 57 11.95 -3.58 12.44
N SER A 58 11.34 -2.49 12.01
CA SER A 58 11.39 -1.20 12.68
C SER A 58 10.44 -1.19 13.89
N SER A 59 10.66 -0.24 14.77
CA SER A 59 9.77 0.09 15.88
C SER A 59 9.78 1.60 16.06
N TYR A 60 8.74 2.15 16.68
CA TYR A 60 8.65 3.58 16.95
C TYR A 60 8.71 3.86 18.46
N GLU A 61 9.15 5.07 18.81
CA GLU A 61 9.15 5.53 20.19
C GLU A 61 7.83 6.20 20.54
N TYR A 62 7.32 5.94 21.74
CA TYR A 62 6.14 6.62 22.30
C TYR A 62 6.58 7.40 23.54
N GLU A 63 6.60 8.73 23.44
CA GLU A 63 6.96 9.57 24.58
C GLU A 63 5.82 9.69 25.59
N GLU A 64 6.16 9.77 26.87
CA GLU A 64 5.18 10.02 27.93
C GLU A 64 4.64 11.46 27.84
N GLY A 65 3.32 11.59 27.85
CA GLY A 65 2.65 12.89 27.86
C GLY A 65 2.76 13.59 29.21
N ARG A 66 2.79 14.92 29.20
CA ARG A 66 2.74 15.75 30.41
C ARG A 66 1.35 16.34 30.61
N GLU A 67 1.07 16.81 31.82
CA GLU A 67 -0.14 17.60 32.10
C GLU A 67 -0.24 18.75 31.09
N PHE A 68 -1.43 18.92 30.50
CA PHE A 68 -1.66 19.93 29.48
C PHE A 68 -1.34 21.32 30.01
N ALA A 69 -0.51 22.04 29.26
CA ALA A 69 -0.15 23.42 29.53
C ALA A 69 -0.10 24.20 28.23
N THR A 70 -0.60 25.43 28.27
CA THR A 70 -0.52 26.39 27.18
C THR A 70 0.79 27.17 27.22
N ILE A 71 1.22 27.67 26.06
CA ILE A 71 2.34 28.60 25.96
C ILE A 71 1.79 30.03 26.06
N SER A 72 2.54 30.93 26.71
CA SER A 72 2.15 32.33 26.82
C SER A 72 2.04 32.97 25.43
N ASP A 73 0.84 33.45 25.11
CA ASP A 73 0.56 34.14 23.86
C ASP A 73 0.15 35.60 24.13
N THR A 74 1.02 36.53 23.76
CA THR A 74 0.78 37.97 23.97
C THR A 74 -0.03 38.60 22.83
N ASN A 75 -0.20 37.91 21.70
CA ASN A 75 -0.95 38.39 20.55
C ASN A 75 -1.58 37.20 19.79
N PRO A 76 -2.72 36.67 20.28
CA PRO A 76 -3.35 35.51 19.67
C PRO A 76 -3.75 35.74 18.22
N LYS A 77 -3.36 34.81 17.36
CA LYS A 77 -3.63 34.85 15.91
C LYS A 77 -4.89 34.08 15.51
N VAL A 78 -5.29 33.11 16.34
CA VAL A 78 -6.47 32.28 16.10
C VAL A 78 -7.47 32.54 17.22
N SER A 79 -8.61 33.14 16.89
CA SER A 79 -9.63 33.52 17.87
C SER A 79 -10.29 32.27 18.46
N GLY A 80 -10.37 32.18 19.78
CA GLY A 80 -10.99 31.05 20.49
C GLY A 80 -10.09 29.83 20.67
N PHE A 81 -8.81 29.92 20.27
CA PHE A 81 -7.84 28.83 20.39
C PHE A 81 -6.65 29.27 21.27
N GLU A 82 -6.00 28.31 21.91
CA GLU A 82 -4.84 28.49 22.77
C GLU A 82 -3.56 28.00 22.08
N LEU A 83 -2.47 28.76 22.22
CA LEU A 83 -1.17 28.41 21.65
C LEU A 83 -0.53 27.26 22.46
N VAL A 84 -0.11 26.20 21.78
CA VAL A 84 0.46 24.99 22.41
C VAL A 84 1.87 24.63 21.92
N ALA A 85 2.24 25.06 20.72
CA ALA A 85 3.61 24.91 20.20
C ALA A 85 3.95 26.01 19.20
N GLU A 86 5.24 26.34 19.09
CA GLU A 86 5.75 27.33 18.15
C GLU A 86 7.18 26.98 17.74
N ASN A 87 7.50 27.12 16.45
CA ASN A 87 8.86 27.03 15.91
C ASN A 87 9.14 28.25 15.01
N ASP A 88 10.22 28.25 14.21
CA ASP A 88 10.58 29.42 13.38
C ASP A 88 9.51 29.80 12.34
N TYR A 89 8.74 28.84 11.84
CA TYR A 89 7.79 29.05 10.74
C TYR A 89 6.32 29.03 11.19
N LEU A 90 5.98 28.19 12.16
CA LEU A 90 4.61 27.82 12.49
C LEU A 90 4.28 28.09 13.96
N GLN A 91 3.00 28.33 14.21
CA GLN A 91 2.37 28.29 15.52
C GLN A 91 1.21 27.29 15.49
N LEU A 92 1.18 26.38 16.46
CA LEU A 92 0.11 25.41 16.65
C LEU A 92 -0.82 25.88 17.76
N TYR A 93 -2.08 26.05 17.39
CA TYR A 93 -3.16 26.44 18.26
C TYR A 93 -4.16 25.29 18.42
N THR A 94 -4.85 25.22 19.55
CA THR A 94 -5.91 24.24 19.79
C THR A 94 -7.08 24.83 20.56
N ASP A 95 -8.27 24.29 20.34
CA ASP A 95 -9.42 24.46 21.21
C ASP A 95 -9.67 23.13 21.90
N THR A 96 -9.42 23.06 23.21
CA THR A 96 -9.54 21.82 23.99
C THR A 96 -10.98 21.37 24.20
N GLU A 97 -11.97 22.25 24.03
CA GLU A 97 -13.39 21.87 24.13
C GLU A 97 -13.84 21.11 22.88
N THR A 98 -13.36 21.51 21.70
CA THR A 98 -13.71 20.88 20.42
C THR A 98 -12.66 19.89 19.92
N ALA A 99 -11.48 19.86 20.55
CA ALA A 99 -10.27 19.15 20.13
C ALA A 99 -9.83 19.49 18.69
N ILE A 100 -10.20 20.66 18.18
CA ILE A 100 -9.76 21.17 16.88
C ILE A 100 -8.37 21.79 17.04
N VAL A 101 -7.52 21.60 16.02
CA VAL A 101 -6.22 22.29 15.94
C VAL A 101 -6.18 23.23 14.73
N ALA A 102 -5.39 24.30 14.87
CA ALA A 102 -5.16 25.28 13.82
C ALA A 102 -3.65 25.57 13.73
N VAL A 103 -3.11 25.55 12.51
CA VAL A 103 -1.72 25.89 12.24
C VAL A 103 -1.69 27.26 11.60
N TYR A 104 -1.03 28.21 12.25
CA TYR A 104 -0.75 29.53 11.71
C TYR A 104 0.66 29.56 11.12
N ASP A 105 0.76 29.88 9.83
CA ASP A 105 2.04 30.06 9.15
C ASP A 105 2.48 31.53 9.23
N LYS A 106 3.59 31.78 9.95
CA LYS A 106 4.12 33.14 10.17
C LYS A 106 4.62 33.80 8.89
N ARG A 107 4.97 33.01 7.86
CA ARG A 107 5.57 33.49 6.61
C ARG A 107 4.56 34.20 5.73
N ASN A 108 3.31 33.75 5.74
CA ASN A 108 2.23 34.24 4.86
C ASN A 108 0.93 34.60 5.59
N GLN A 109 0.88 34.38 6.91
CA GLN A 109 -0.27 34.66 7.79
C GLN A 109 -1.50 33.80 7.52
N ASN A 110 -1.36 32.70 6.78
CA ASN A 110 -2.45 31.78 6.53
C ASN A 110 -2.68 30.86 7.72
N ILE A 111 -3.93 30.44 7.89
CA ILE A 111 -4.34 29.48 8.93
C ILE A 111 -4.92 28.24 8.24
N VAL A 112 -4.45 27.06 8.64
CA VAL A 112 -5.00 25.77 8.23
C VAL A 112 -5.62 25.10 9.45
N TYR A 113 -6.90 24.75 9.36
CA TYR A 113 -7.63 24.08 10.43
C TYR A 113 -7.74 22.57 10.14
N SER A 114 -7.76 21.76 11.20
CA SER A 114 -8.04 20.32 11.11
C SER A 114 -9.48 20.02 10.67
N ASN A 115 -10.41 20.94 10.98
CA ASN A 115 -11.83 20.81 10.70
C ASN A 115 -12.45 22.17 10.31
N PRO A 116 -13.51 22.17 9.50
CA PRO A 116 -14.29 23.37 9.27
C PRO A 116 -15.00 23.87 10.53
N LEU A 117 -14.87 25.17 10.83
CA LEU A 117 -15.40 25.76 12.07
C LEU A 117 -16.93 25.90 12.08
N ASN A 118 -17.56 26.07 10.92
CA ASN A 118 -19.01 26.32 10.79
C ASN A 118 -19.77 25.06 10.33
N ALA A 119 -19.37 23.88 10.80
CA ALA A 119 -19.93 22.60 10.36
C ALA A 119 -21.46 22.49 10.58
N ASP A 120 -21.98 23.08 11.67
CA ASP A 120 -23.40 23.02 12.00
C ASP A 120 -24.28 23.90 11.09
N GLU A 121 -23.68 24.88 10.41
CA GLU A 121 -24.34 25.79 9.46
C GLU A 121 -24.34 25.25 8.03
N ASP A 122 -23.67 24.12 7.75
CA ASP A 122 -23.58 23.56 6.40
C ASP A 122 -24.98 23.19 5.86
N PRO A 123 -25.40 23.77 4.71
CA PRO A 123 -26.73 23.59 4.15
C PRO A 123 -26.92 22.25 3.42
N ILE A 124 -25.85 21.50 3.13
CA ILE A 124 -25.87 20.24 2.38
C ILE A 124 -25.71 19.04 3.31
N ALA A 125 -24.88 19.17 4.35
CA ALA A 125 -24.57 18.10 5.28
C ALA A 125 -25.78 17.67 6.11
N ASN A 126 -26.08 16.38 6.09
CA ASN A 126 -27.00 15.76 7.05
C ASN A 126 -26.33 15.64 8.44
N GLU A 127 -27.08 15.21 9.46
CA GLU A 127 -26.55 15.08 10.84
C GLU A 127 -25.26 14.24 10.91
N THR A 128 -25.18 13.12 10.19
CA THR A 128 -23.99 12.28 10.15
C THR A 128 -22.80 13.00 9.53
N ASN A 129 -22.99 13.70 8.40
CA ASN A 129 -21.93 14.44 7.74
C ASN A 129 -21.49 15.66 8.57
N LYS A 130 -22.40 16.29 9.32
CA LYS A 130 -22.03 17.35 10.28
C LYS A 130 -21.12 16.82 11.40
N ARG A 131 -21.37 15.60 11.89
CA ARG A 131 -20.47 14.93 12.85
C ARG A 131 -19.11 14.64 12.21
N TYR A 132 -19.08 14.15 10.97
CA TYR A 132 -17.83 13.92 10.24
C TYR A 132 -17.03 15.20 9.99
N LEU A 133 -17.70 16.31 9.69
CA LEU A 133 -17.05 17.62 9.56
C LEU A 133 -16.35 18.04 10.85
N LYS A 134 -16.87 17.63 12.01
CA LYS A 134 -16.32 17.93 13.35
C LYS A 134 -15.34 16.87 13.89
N SER A 135 -15.15 15.76 13.19
CA SER A 135 -14.36 14.62 13.67
C SER A 135 -12.90 14.72 13.26
N GLN A 136 -11.97 14.44 14.18
CA GLN A 136 -10.54 14.28 13.85
C GLN A 136 -10.27 12.95 13.13
N PHE A 137 -10.99 11.89 13.52
CA PHE A 137 -10.96 10.60 12.84
C PHE A 137 -12.31 9.88 12.89
N ILE A 138 -12.46 8.88 12.00
CA ILE A 138 -13.61 7.97 11.93
C ILE A 138 -13.05 6.54 11.91
N ILE A 139 -13.56 5.67 12.78
CA ILE A 139 -13.16 4.26 12.84
C ILE A 139 -14.25 3.35 12.28
N ASN A 140 -13.82 2.31 11.58
CA ASN A 140 -14.66 1.16 11.25
C ASN A 140 -14.17 -0.04 12.07
N TYR A 141 -15.11 -0.72 12.72
CA TYR A 141 -14.82 -1.86 13.58
C TYR A 141 -15.81 -3.00 13.34
N PHE A 142 -15.47 -4.20 13.80
CA PHE A 142 -16.42 -5.28 13.99
C PHE A 142 -16.66 -5.48 15.49
N ASN A 143 -17.91 -5.56 15.92
CA ASN A 143 -18.23 -5.84 17.33
C ASN A 143 -18.01 -7.33 17.67
N LYS A 144 -18.23 -7.72 18.93
CA LYS A 144 -18.15 -9.12 19.39
C LYS A 144 -19.00 -10.10 18.56
N SER A 145 -20.12 -9.63 18.02
CA SER A 145 -21.01 -10.39 17.13
C SER A 145 -20.60 -10.34 15.65
N ARG A 146 -19.43 -9.76 15.34
CA ARG A 146 -18.87 -9.60 13.98
C ARG A 146 -19.72 -8.71 13.06
N ALA A 147 -20.60 -7.91 13.62
CA ALA A 147 -21.33 -6.89 12.87
C ALA A 147 -20.45 -5.65 12.70
N ALA A 148 -20.43 -5.09 11.48
CA ALA A 148 -19.70 -3.87 11.20
C ALA A 148 -20.34 -2.67 11.94
N GLY A 149 -19.50 -1.82 12.52
CA GLY A 149 -19.87 -0.57 13.17
C GLY A 149 -18.96 0.57 12.73
N VAL A 150 -19.44 1.80 12.95
CA VAL A 150 -18.72 3.03 12.64
C VAL A 150 -18.87 3.98 13.81
N TYR A 151 -17.76 4.45 14.36
CA TYR A 151 -17.74 5.54 15.35
C TYR A 151 -16.92 6.71 14.82
N ASP A 152 -17.41 7.92 15.09
CA ASP A 152 -16.72 9.17 14.82
C ASP A 152 -16.24 9.80 16.12
N SER A 153 -15.04 10.39 16.08
CA SER A 153 -14.39 10.99 17.26
C SER A 153 -15.18 12.15 17.87
N TYR A 154 -16.05 12.82 17.12
CA TYR A 154 -16.85 13.91 17.65
C TYR A 154 -18.01 13.40 18.53
N SER A 155 -18.97 12.66 17.97
CA SER A 155 -20.21 12.28 18.67
C SER A 155 -20.03 11.17 19.70
N MET A 156 -18.96 10.37 19.56
CA MET A 156 -18.65 9.25 20.46
C MET A 156 -17.56 9.61 21.48
N SER A 157 -17.00 10.83 21.46
CA SER A 157 -15.99 11.24 22.44
C SER A 157 -16.09 12.74 22.79
N VAL A 158 -15.78 13.65 21.86
CA VAL A 158 -15.71 15.10 22.13
C VAL A 158 -17.02 15.67 22.68
N GLU A 159 -18.15 15.41 22.01
CA GLU A 159 -19.48 15.88 22.42
C GLU A 159 -19.90 15.37 23.83
N ARG A 160 -19.26 14.30 24.29
CA ARG A 160 -19.49 13.65 25.59
C ARG A 160 -18.49 14.08 26.67
N GLY A 161 -17.54 14.96 26.35
CA GLY A 161 -16.46 15.33 27.27
C GLY A 161 -15.48 14.19 27.57
N GLN A 162 -15.41 13.19 26.71
CA GLN A 162 -14.56 11.99 26.85
C GLN A 162 -13.22 12.13 26.13
N VAL A 163 -12.60 13.31 26.21
CA VAL A 163 -11.31 13.61 25.57
C VAL A 163 -10.36 14.26 26.58
N LYS A 164 -9.09 13.84 26.56
CA LYS A 164 -8.03 14.38 27.42
C LYS A 164 -6.90 14.95 26.57
N ALA A 165 -6.46 16.16 26.88
CA ALA A 165 -5.28 16.77 26.30
C ALA A 165 -4.02 16.48 27.13
N GLU A 166 -2.89 16.28 26.47
CA GLU A 166 -1.56 16.15 27.07
C GLU A 166 -0.55 16.99 26.28
N SER A 167 0.39 17.63 26.99
CA SER A 167 1.49 18.35 26.34
C SER A 167 2.60 17.38 25.94
N ILE A 168 2.98 17.41 24.68
CA ILE A 168 4.06 16.62 24.08
C ILE A 168 5.15 17.55 23.53
N ASN A 169 6.32 17.00 23.19
CA ASN A 169 7.38 17.83 22.61
C ASN A 169 6.93 18.45 21.27
N ASN A 170 7.08 19.77 21.16
CA ASN A 170 6.66 20.57 20.01
C ASN A 170 5.20 20.37 19.60
N GLY A 171 4.29 20.03 20.53
CA GLY A 171 2.95 19.62 20.14
C GLY A 171 1.96 19.36 21.27
N ILE A 172 0.83 18.78 20.87
CA ILE A 172 -0.26 18.32 21.74
C ILE A 172 -0.69 16.89 21.36
N ARG A 173 -1.00 16.07 22.36
CA ARG A 173 -1.66 14.76 22.21
C ARG A 173 -3.08 14.85 22.75
N TYR A 174 -4.03 14.33 22.01
CA TYR A 174 -5.37 14.06 22.50
C TYR A 174 -5.56 12.56 22.68
N ILE A 175 -6.04 12.15 23.85
CA ILE A 175 -6.49 10.79 24.14
C ILE A 175 -8.01 10.79 24.07
N TYR A 176 -8.55 10.14 23.06
CA TYR A 176 -9.98 10.01 22.85
C TYR A 176 -10.48 8.71 23.48
N ASP A 177 -11.43 8.81 24.39
CA ASP A 177 -12.25 7.68 24.82
C ASP A 177 -13.54 7.68 23.96
N VAL A 178 -13.55 6.79 22.96
CA VAL A 178 -14.53 6.72 21.89
C VAL A 178 -15.50 5.57 22.16
N GLY A 179 -16.73 5.89 22.56
CA GLY A 179 -17.76 4.89 22.77
C GLY A 179 -18.94 5.43 23.57
N ASP A 180 -20.03 4.66 23.56
CA ASP A 180 -21.15 4.90 24.46
C ASP A 180 -21.05 3.95 25.65
N HIS A 181 -20.52 4.46 26.77
CA HIS A 181 -20.42 3.70 28.01
C HIS A 181 -21.79 3.41 28.65
N GLY A 182 -22.89 3.91 28.08
CA GLY A 182 -24.24 3.50 28.43
C GLY A 182 -24.54 2.08 27.95
N THR A 183 -24.26 1.08 28.77
CA THR A 183 -24.37 -0.36 28.45
C THR A 183 -25.79 -0.93 28.47
N THR A 184 -26.78 -0.15 28.90
CA THR A 184 -28.11 -0.65 29.30
C THR A 184 -29.27 -0.03 28.49
N THR A 185 -30.13 -0.86 27.89
CA THR A 185 -31.36 -0.42 27.18
C THR A 185 -32.32 0.37 28.06
N THR A 186 -32.26 0.19 29.38
CA THR A 186 -33.11 0.82 30.39
C THR A 186 -32.40 1.89 31.22
N GLY A 187 -31.16 2.27 30.87
CA GLY A 187 -30.29 3.03 31.77
C GLY A 187 -29.99 2.23 33.05
N ILE A 188 -29.78 2.92 34.16
CA ILE A 188 -29.55 2.29 35.47
C ILE A 188 -30.77 1.56 36.06
N VAL A 189 -31.90 1.46 35.33
CA VAL A 189 -33.13 0.82 35.80
C VAL A 189 -33.02 -0.70 35.67
N PRO A 190 -32.90 -1.47 36.76
CA PRO A 190 -32.72 -2.92 36.69
C PRO A 190 -33.99 -3.60 36.17
N ILE A 191 -33.83 -4.58 35.29
CA ILE A 191 -34.95 -5.45 34.89
C ILE A 191 -35.31 -6.37 36.06
N TYR A 192 -34.32 -6.84 36.80
CA TYR A 192 -34.48 -7.66 38.00
C TYR A 192 -33.98 -6.92 39.24
N PHE A 193 -34.64 -7.13 40.37
CA PHE A 193 -34.37 -6.45 41.63
C PHE A 193 -34.49 -7.45 42.78
N SER A 194 -33.54 -7.50 43.71
CA SER A 194 -33.74 -8.21 44.97
C SER A 194 -34.76 -7.47 45.84
N PRO A 195 -35.62 -8.17 46.60
CA PRO A 195 -36.52 -7.55 47.57
C PRO A 195 -35.77 -6.64 48.56
N GLU A 196 -34.59 -7.06 49.02
CA GLU A 196 -33.77 -6.34 49.99
C GLU A 196 -33.25 -5.01 49.43
N LYS A 197 -32.70 -5.01 48.20
CA LYS A 197 -32.24 -3.78 47.56
C LYS A 197 -33.42 -2.87 47.22
N MET A 198 -34.58 -3.42 46.86
CA MET A 198 -35.80 -2.63 46.61
C MET A 198 -36.24 -1.91 47.90
N GLU A 199 -36.21 -2.58 49.04
CA GLU A 199 -36.50 -1.95 50.34
C GLU A 199 -35.49 -0.85 50.67
N GLU A 200 -34.19 -1.06 50.38
CA GLU A 200 -33.16 -0.04 50.53
C GLU A 200 -33.46 1.20 49.68
N VAL A 201 -33.78 1.02 48.39
CA VAL A 201 -34.15 2.09 47.47
C VAL A 201 -35.40 2.84 47.94
N GLN A 202 -36.43 2.11 48.37
CA GLN A 202 -37.67 2.71 48.89
C GLN A 202 -37.41 3.54 50.16
N SER A 203 -36.45 3.15 51.01
CA SER A 203 -36.14 3.87 52.25
C SER A 203 -35.46 5.23 52.02
N LYS A 204 -34.85 5.44 50.85
CA LYS A 204 -34.14 6.67 50.47
C LYS A 204 -35.01 7.64 49.64
N LEU A 205 -36.21 7.21 49.24
CA LEU A 205 -37.17 7.99 48.47
C LEU A 205 -38.30 8.56 49.36
N GLY A 206 -38.96 9.63 48.92
CA GLY A 206 -40.18 10.11 49.55
C GLY A 206 -41.32 9.07 49.47
N GLU A 207 -42.22 9.00 50.45
CA GLU A 207 -43.27 7.95 50.56
C GLU A 207 -44.08 7.75 49.27
N THR A 208 -44.35 8.83 48.54
CA THR A 208 -45.13 8.78 47.28
C THR A 208 -44.33 8.12 46.15
N ASP A 209 -43.04 8.41 46.05
CA ASP A 209 -42.15 7.88 45.01
C ASP A 209 -41.73 6.44 45.32
N ALA A 210 -41.49 6.12 46.60
CA ALA A 210 -41.25 4.77 47.10
C ALA A 210 -42.43 3.81 46.80
N ALA A 211 -43.68 4.28 46.97
CA ALA A 211 -44.86 3.50 46.60
C ALA A 211 -45.03 3.38 45.07
N THR A 212 -44.58 4.40 44.33
CA THR A 212 -44.68 4.44 42.87
C THR A 212 -43.67 3.49 42.21
N ILE A 213 -42.41 3.48 42.63
CA ILE A 213 -41.38 2.61 42.07
C ILE A 213 -41.70 1.13 42.28
N ARG A 214 -42.14 0.74 43.48
CA ARG A 214 -42.51 -0.67 43.79
C ARG A 214 -43.64 -1.22 42.94
N ARG A 215 -44.58 -0.37 42.49
CA ARG A 215 -45.69 -0.77 41.60
C ARG A 215 -45.23 -1.16 40.21
N TYR A 216 -44.06 -0.69 39.78
CA TYR A 216 -43.51 -1.07 38.48
C TYR A 216 -42.87 -2.46 38.51
N TYR A 217 -42.52 -2.98 39.70
CA TYR A 217 -41.90 -4.29 39.86
C TYR A 217 -42.90 -5.32 40.41
N ILE A 218 -42.93 -6.50 39.82
CA ILE A 218 -43.77 -7.64 40.22
C ILE A 218 -42.88 -8.81 40.62
N ASP A 219 -43.42 -9.84 41.29
CA ASP A 219 -42.62 -11.03 41.59
C ASP A 219 -42.22 -11.73 40.27
N SER A 220 -40.93 -12.03 40.12
CA SER A 220 -40.42 -12.61 38.87
C SER A 220 -40.92 -14.04 38.69
N SER A 221 -41.39 -14.34 37.48
CA SER A 221 -41.79 -15.69 37.10
C SER A 221 -40.61 -16.54 36.62
N GLY A 222 -39.54 -15.91 36.13
CA GLY A 222 -38.34 -16.58 35.62
C GLY A 222 -37.26 -16.82 36.67
N PHE A 223 -37.18 -15.96 37.69
CA PHE A 223 -36.17 -16.03 38.75
C PHE A 223 -36.82 -15.96 40.14
N PRO A 224 -37.21 -17.11 40.72
CA PRO A 224 -37.87 -17.15 42.01
C PRO A 224 -37.06 -16.46 43.12
N GLY A 225 -37.68 -15.52 43.83
CA GLY A 225 -37.05 -14.73 44.90
C GLY A 225 -36.61 -13.33 44.48
N LEU A 226 -36.66 -12.99 43.18
CA LEU A 226 -36.43 -11.65 42.66
C LEU A 226 -37.73 -10.97 42.24
N LEU A 227 -37.69 -9.64 42.20
CA LEU A 227 -38.68 -8.79 41.56
C LEU A 227 -38.27 -8.53 40.11
N GLU A 228 -39.24 -8.37 39.22
CA GLU A 228 -39.06 -8.12 37.80
C GLU A 228 -39.86 -6.88 37.38
N LEU A 229 -39.23 -6.00 36.62
CA LEU A 229 -39.88 -4.82 36.05
C LEU A 229 -41.01 -5.30 35.13
N ASN A 230 -42.24 -4.84 35.36
CA ASN A 230 -43.37 -5.37 34.60
C ASN A 230 -43.26 -5.07 33.10
N GLY A 231 -43.78 -5.96 32.26
CA GLY A 231 -43.61 -5.88 30.80
C GLY A 231 -44.22 -4.63 30.13
N VAL A 232 -45.11 -3.90 30.82
CA VAL A 232 -45.66 -2.63 30.34
C VAL A 232 -44.67 -1.49 30.61
N ALA A 233 -44.03 -1.48 31.78
CA ALA A 233 -43.00 -0.51 32.15
C ALA A 233 -41.74 -0.69 31.31
N GLN A 234 -41.30 -1.92 31.05
CA GLN A 234 -40.15 -2.24 30.19
C GLN A 234 -40.28 -1.66 28.77
N LYS A 235 -41.51 -1.48 28.25
CA LYS A 235 -41.77 -1.01 26.88
C LYS A 235 -42.11 0.48 26.80
N ASN A 236 -42.21 1.18 27.93
CA ASN A 236 -42.65 2.57 27.97
C ASN A 236 -41.49 3.50 28.35
N LYS A 237 -40.95 4.22 27.36
CA LYS A 237 -39.80 5.13 27.52
C LYS A 237 -40.01 6.19 28.62
N LYS A 238 -41.23 6.74 28.76
CA LYS A 238 -41.52 7.73 29.81
C LYS A 238 -41.52 7.11 31.21
N THR A 239 -41.95 5.86 31.32
CA THR A 239 -41.91 5.12 32.58
C THR A 239 -40.47 4.80 32.98
N ILE A 240 -39.64 4.35 32.03
CA ILE A 240 -38.22 4.09 32.27
C ILE A 240 -37.51 5.37 32.73
N GLN A 241 -37.70 6.50 32.04
CA GLN A 241 -37.13 7.79 32.44
C GLN A 241 -37.56 8.23 33.84
N ARG A 242 -38.82 7.93 34.22
CA ARG A 242 -39.33 8.26 35.56
C ARG A 242 -38.69 7.38 36.64
N ILE A 243 -38.55 6.09 36.41
CA ILE A 243 -37.88 5.18 37.35
C ILE A 243 -36.40 5.54 37.47
N GLN A 244 -35.76 5.83 36.34
CA GLN A 244 -34.38 6.29 36.27
C GLN A 244 -34.17 7.54 37.12
N GLY A 245 -35.05 8.55 37.02
CA GLY A 245 -34.98 9.75 37.86
C GLY A 245 -35.04 9.47 39.36
N PHE A 246 -35.86 8.49 39.79
CA PHE A 246 -35.89 8.06 41.20
C PHE A 246 -34.58 7.41 41.64
N LEU A 247 -33.97 6.60 40.77
CA LEU A 247 -32.73 5.90 41.06
C LEU A 247 -31.53 6.88 41.08
N GLU A 248 -31.48 7.82 40.15
CA GLU A 248 -30.45 8.87 40.10
C GLU A 248 -30.50 9.78 41.33
N GLU A 249 -31.70 10.14 41.82
CA GLU A 249 -31.89 11.00 42.99
C GLU A 249 -31.22 10.43 44.26
N ILE A 250 -31.22 9.10 44.41
CA ILE A 250 -30.67 8.41 45.58
C ILE A 250 -29.22 7.92 45.37
N GLY A 251 -28.60 8.27 44.24
CA GLY A 251 -27.25 7.86 43.88
C GLY A 251 -27.12 6.38 43.52
N PHE A 252 -28.19 5.75 43.03
CA PHE A 252 -28.12 4.39 42.50
C PHE A 252 -27.26 4.38 41.24
N SER A 253 -26.24 3.53 41.21
CA SER A 253 -25.21 3.52 40.17
C SER A 253 -25.41 2.41 39.15
N GLU A 254 -24.60 2.42 38.09
CA GLU A 254 -24.53 1.32 37.12
C GLU A 254 -23.99 0.03 37.76
N ASP A 255 -23.11 0.14 38.77
CA ASP A 255 -22.63 -1.03 39.52
C ASP A 255 -23.75 -1.67 40.35
N ASP A 256 -24.64 -0.85 40.94
CA ASP A 256 -25.84 -1.35 41.62
C ASP A 256 -26.79 -2.05 40.63
N TYR A 257 -26.93 -1.52 39.41
CA TYR A 257 -27.70 -2.18 38.36
C TYR A 257 -27.14 -3.56 38.06
N TYR A 258 -25.83 -3.67 37.83
CA TYR A 258 -25.20 -4.94 37.49
C TYR A 258 -25.21 -5.94 38.64
N GLU A 259 -25.04 -5.49 39.89
CA GLU A 259 -25.23 -6.31 41.08
C GLU A 259 -26.61 -6.99 41.04
N GLN A 260 -27.68 -6.24 40.72
CA GLN A 260 -29.03 -6.80 40.65
C GLN A 260 -29.26 -7.71 39.44
N MET A 261 -28.66 -7.38 38.29
CA MET A 261 -28.79 -8.18 37.07
C MET A 261 -28.01 -9.50 37.14
N GLU A 262 -26.87 -9.52 37.84
CA GLU A 262 -26.06 -10.72 38.09
C GLU A 262 -26.82 -11.77 38.90
N LEU A 263 -27.71 -11.36 39.82
CA LEU A 263 -28.59 -12.27 40.56
C LEU A 263 -29.52 -13.09 39.64
N ALA A 264 -29.82 -12.56 38.45
CA ALA A 264 -30.58 -13.24 37.40
C ALA A 264 -29.69 -13.94 36.35
N GLY A 265 -28.37 -14.05 36.61
CA GLY A 265 -27.40 -14.63 35.69
C GLY A 265 -27.16 -13.81 34.43
N VAL A 266 -27.50 -12.51 34.44
CA VAL A 266 -27.24 -11.59 33.33
C VAL A 266 -25.84 -11.00 33.53
N GLU A 267 -24.91 -11.38 32.67
CA GLU A 267 -23.54 -10.85 32.69
C GLU A 267 -23.50 -9.37 32.27
N LYS A 268 -22.54 -8.64 32.84
CA LYS A 268 -22.21 -7.27 32.42
C LYS A 268 -21.77 -7.28 30.95
N VAL A 269 -22.54 -6.61 30.10
CA VAL A 269 -22.15 -6.39 28.71
C VAL A 269 -21.20 -5.21 28.71
N GLU A 270 -19.92 -5.48 28.45
CA GLU A 270 -18.96 -4.40 28.21
C GLU A 270 -19.39 -3.58 26.99
N ALA A 271 -19.48 -2.27 27.16
CA ALA A 271 -19.74 -1.35 26.07
C ALA A 271 -18.63 -1.47 25.03
N VAL A 272 -19.01 -1.31 23.77
CA VAL A 272 -18.01 -1.15 22.71
C VAL A 272 -17.42 0.25 22.85
N SER A 273 -16.15 0.32 23.23
CA SER A 273 -15.39 1.55 23.34
C SER A 273 -13.94 1.34 22.93
N PHE A 274 -13.25 2.44 22.65
CA PHE A 274 -11.86 2.46 22.20
C PHE A 274 -11.13 3.65 22.80
N VAL A 275 -9.89 3.44 23.23
CA VAL A 275 -8.98 4.55 23.59
C VAL A 275 -8.00 4.75 22.45
N ILE A 276 -7.99 5.94 21.86
CA ILE A 276 -7.16 6.26 20.68
C ILE A 276 -6.36 7.54 20.95
N PRO A 277 -5.03 7.46 21.01
CA PRO A 277 -4.18 8.64 21.03
C PRO A 277 -3.99 9.22 19.63
N LEU A 278 -4.05 10.55 19.52
CA LEU A 278 -3.77 11.32 18.32
C LEU A 278 -2.81 12.46 18.66
N GLU A 279 -1.67 12.49 17.98
CA GLU A 279 -0.60 13.45 18.22
C GLU A 279 -0.50 14.49 17.10
N TYR A 280 -0.20 15.72 17.48
CA TYR A 280 0.05 16.84 16.59
C TYR A 280 1.37 17.49 16.97
N ARG A 281 2.38 17.43 16.10
CA ARG A 281 3.73 17.96 16.33
C ARG A 281 4.14 18.92 15.22
N LEU A 282 4.72 20.05 15.60
CA LEU A 282 5.37 20.93 14.63
C LEU A 282 6.74 20.38 14.26
N GLU A 283 6.99 20.22 12.97
CA GLU A 283 8.26 19.82 12.38
C GLU A 283 8.60 20.72 11.21
N ASP A 284 9.59 21.59 11.40
CA ASP A 284 10.00 22.61 10.43
C ASP A 284 8.79 23.44 9.95
N ASP A 285 8.42 23.32 8.68
CA ASP A 285 7.33 24.03 8.02
C ASP A 285 6.05 23.19 7.87
N GLY A 286 5.94 22.08 8.61
CA GLY A 286 4.76 21.22 8.60
C GLY A 286 4.27 20.81 9.99
N LEU A 287 3.05 20.27 9.98
CA LEU A 287 2.42 19.60 11.11
C LEU A 287 2.46 18.08 10.88
N LEU A 288 3.22 17.35 11.68
CA LEU A 288 3.18 15.89 11.72
C LEU A 288 2.01 15.46 12.61
N VAL A 289 1.12 14.65 12.04
CA VAL A 289 -0.02 14.07 12.75
C VAL A 289 0.14 12.56 12.81
N SER A 290 0.11 12.00 14.01
CA SER A 290 0.45 10.60 14.24
C SER A 290 -0.55 9.85 15.14
N ILE A 291 -0.81 8.58 14.83
CA ILE A 291 -1.54 7.65 15.68
C ILE A 291 -0.63 6.45 16.00
N PRO A 292 -0.08 6.35 17.22
CA PRO A 292 0.69 5.20 17.64
C PRO A 292 -0.24 4.01 17.92
N THR A 293 -0.40 3.10 16.96
CA THR A 293 -1.44 2.06 17.02
C THR A 293 -1.26 1.06 18.15
N GLY A 294 -0.01 0.80 18.58
CA GLY A 294 0.30 -0.02 19.75
C GLY A 294 -0.20 0.56 21.08
N GLN A 295 -0.69 1.81 21.08
CA GLN A 295 -1.33 2.45 22.24
C GLN A 295 -2.87 2.52 22.10
N ILE A 296 -3.44 1.90 21.06
CA ILE A 296 -4.89 1.78 20.91
C ILE A 296 -5.40 0.67 21.82
N GLU A 297 -6.40 0.98 22.63
CA GLU A 297 -7.08 0.00 23.47
C GLU A 297 -8.48 -0.28 22.91
N GLU A 298 -8.87 -1.56 22.88
CA GLU A 298 -10.15 -2.01 22.33
C GLU A 298 -10.96 -2.77 23.39
N TYR A 299 -12.20 -2.32 23.62
CA TYR A 299 -13.08 -2.87 24.65
C TYR A 299 -14.38 -3.48 24.06
N GLY A 300 -15.14 -4.23 24.87
CA GLY A 300 -16.41 -4.81 24.44
C GLY A 300 -16.28 -5.93 23.40
N GLY A 301 -15.08 -6.49 23.24
CA GLY A 301 -14.76 -7.48 22.21
C GLY A 301 -14.83 -6.94 20.78
N ALA A 302 -14.84 -5.63 20.59
CA ALA A 302 -14.80 -4.99 19.29
C ALA A 302 -13.37 -4.87 18.75
N LYS A 303 -13.22 -4.86 17.43
CA LYS A 303 -11.93 -4.82 16.72
C LYS A 303 -11.95 -3.80 15.59
N ILE A 304 -11.12 -2.75 15.68
CA ILE A 304 -10.96 -1.71 14.67
C ILE A 304 -10.18 -2.27 13.48
N TYR A 305 -10.72 -2.14 12.27
CA TYR A 305 -10.00 -2.56 11.06
C TYR A 305 -9.59 -1.42 10.14
N ARG A 306 -10.23 -0.25 10.26
CA ARG A 306 -9.90 0.93 9.45
C ARG A 306 -10.06 2.19 10.27
N ILE A 307 -9.17 3.15 10.06
CA ILE A 307 -9.29 4.52 10.55
C ILE A 307 -9.15 5.51 9.40
N GLN A 308 -10.03 6.49 9.35
CA GLN A 308 -9.98 7.65 8.45
C GLN A 308 -9.42 8.81 9.25
N LEU A 309 -8.28 9.36 8.85
CA LEU A 309 -7.58 10.41 9.58
C LEU A 309 -7.83 11.77 8.94
N LEU A 310 -8.24 12.75 9.75
CA LEU A 310 -8.34 14.17 9.42
C LEU A 310 -9.03 14.44 8.08
N ARG A 311 -10.25 13.92 7.93
CA ARG A 311 -11.01 13.99 6.67
C ARG A 311 -11.06 15.38 6.04
N TYR A 312 -11.05 16.42 6.87
CA TYR A 312 -11.24 17.80 6.43
C TYR A 312 -10.08 18.76 6.79
N MET A 313 -8.89 18.24 7.09
CA MET A 313 -7.71 19.09 7.30
C MET A 313 -7.40 19.87 6.03
N GLY A 314 -7.42 21.21 6.12
CA GLY A 314 -7.22 22.08 4.96
C GLY A 314 -8.35 22.04 3.92
N ALA A 315 -9.53 21.51 4.26
CA ALA A 315 -10.70 21.48 3.37
C ALA A 315 -11.09 22.88 2.88
N THR A 316 -11.71 22.95 1.70
CA THR A 316 -12.03 24.22 1.01
C THR A 316 -13.53 24.36 0.78
N GLY A 317 -14.06 25.57 0.94
CA GLY A 317 -15.49 25.87 0.79
C GLY A 317 -15.92 26.06 -0.67
N GLN A 318 -17.17 26.49 -0.86
CA GLN A 318 -17.73 26.74 -2.20
C GLN A 318 -17.16 27.98 -2.89
N ASP A 319 -16.72 28.97 -2.12
CA ASP A 319 -16.14 30.21 -2.65
C ASP A 319 -14.63 30.10 -2.92
N ASP A 320 -13.98 29.04 -2.43
CA ASP A 320 -12.56 28.77 -2.67
C ASP A 320 -12.34 28.33 -4.12
N LYS A 321 -11.27 28.86 -4.74
CA LYS A 321 -10.80 28.47 -6.08
C LYS A 321 -9.49 27.71 -5.98
N GLY A 322 -9.33 26.74 -6.86
CA GLY A 322 -8.16 25.86 -6.88
C GLY A 322 -8.51 24.42 -7.22
N TYR A 323 -7.66 23.50 -6.78
CA TYR A 323 -7.75 22.08 -7.10
C TYR A 323 -7.04 21.21 -6.07
N MET A 324 -7.42 19.94 -6.01
CA MET A 324 -6.69 18.89 -5.29
C MET A 324 -5.74 18.18 -6.25
N VAL A 325 -4.60 17.73 -5.74
CA VAL A 325 -3.60 16.93 -6.46
C VAL A 325 -3.61 15.52 -5.89
N VAL A 326 -3.74 14.50 -6.74
CA VAL A 326 -3.80 13.10 -6.33
C VAL A 326 -2.79 12.24 -7.11
N PRO A 327 -2.21 11.19 -6.49
CA PRO A 327 -1.17 10.37 -7.11
C PRO A 327 -1.77 9.31 -8.04
N ASN A 328 -2.62 9.72 -8.98
CA ASN A 328 -3.31 8.84 -9.91
C ASN A 328 -2.39 8.48 -11.10
N GLY A 329 -1.69 7.36 -11.02
CA GLY A 329 -0.67 6.99 -12.01
C GLY A 329 0.47 8.01 -12.01
N SER A 330 0.64 8.74 -13.12
CA SER A 330 1.60 9.84 -13.24
C SER A 330 1.21 11.08 -12.43
N GLY A 331 -0.07 11.23 -12.10
CA GLY A 331 -0.63 12.35 -11.34
C GLY A 331 -1.89 12.92 -11.99
N SER A 332 -2.81 13.43 -11.18
CA SER A 332 -4.01 14.12 -11.69
C SER A 332 -4.44 15.26 -10.78
N ILE A 333 -5.26 16.16 -11.33
CA ILE A 333 -5.94 17.21 -10.57
C ILE A 333 -7.47 17.03 -10.57
N ILE A 334 -8.08 17.46 -9.47
CA ILE A 334 -9.53 17.56 -9.29
C ILE A 334 -9.83 19.01 -8.90
N ASN A 335 -10.47 19.77 -9.78
CA ASN A 335 -10.85 21.15 -9.50
C ASN A 335 -11.86 21.20 -8.36
N PHE A 336 -11.73 22.21 -7.49
CA PHE A 336 -12.72 22.44 -6.45
C PHE A 336 -14.08 22.72 -7.09
N ASN A 337 -15.14 22.20 -6.48
CA ASN A 337 -16.52 22.50 -6.86
C ASN A 337 -16.83 22.23 -8.36
N ASN A 338 -16.17 21.24 -8.98
CA ASN A 338 -16.28 20.95 -10.42
C ASN A 338 -17.67 20.45 -10.90
N GLY A 339 -18.66 20.38 -10.01
CA GLY A 339 -20.04 19.98 -10.33
C GLY A 339 -20.27 18.48 -10.51
N LYS A 340 -19.23 17.64 -10.41
CA LYS A 340 -19.32 16.18 -10.61
C LYS A 340 -19.85 15.43 -9.38
N ILE A 341 -20.90 15.93 -8.75
CA ILE A 341 -21.45 15.42 -7.47
C ILE A 341 -21.97 13.97 -7.52
N ASN A 342 -22.26 13.46 -8.72
CA ASN A 342 -22.70 12.07 -8.93
C ASN A 342 -21.53 11.10 -9.19
N ALA A 343 -20.31 11.59 -9.36
CA ALA A 343 -19.14 10.73 -9.51
C ALA A 343 -18.77 10.09 -8.16
N ALA A 344 -18.16 8.90 -8.22
CA ALA A 344 -17.49 8.35 -7.06
C ALA A 344 -16.31 9.26 -6.67
N ASP A 345 -16.02 9.30 -5.37
CA ASP A 345 -14.82 9.99 -4.90
C ASP A 345 -13.59 9.28 -5.47
N TYR A 346 -12.51 10.02 -5.71
CA TYR A 346 -11.22 9.40 -6.00
C TYR A 346 -10.81 8.56 -4.80
N SER A 347 -10.34 7.34 -5.01
CA SER A 347 -9.87 6.47 -3.94
C SER A 347 -8.89 5.43 -4.48
N GLN A 348 -7.63 5.51 -4.08
CA GLN A 348 -6.61 4.51 -4.45
C GLN A 348 -5.72 4.15 -3.27
N TYR A 349 -5.37 2.86 -3.18
CA TYR A 349 -4.36 2.35 -2.27
C TYR A 349 -2.97 2.78 -2.74
N ILE A 350 -2.17 3.29 -1.82
CA ILE A 350 -0.75 3.55 -2.07
C ILE A 350 -0.01 2.22 -2.24
N TYR A 351 0.85 2.17 -3.26
CA TYR A 351 1.54 0.94 -3.71
C TYR A 351 0.56 -0.19 -4.10
N ASN A 352 -0.65 0.17 -4.52
CA ASN A 352 -1.75 -0.71 -4.87
C ASN A 352 -2.29 -1.54 -3.68
N ILE A 353 -3.45 -2.17 -3.85
CA ILE A 353 -4.01 -3.10 -2.84
C ILE A 353 -3.03 -4.26 -2.58
N ASP A 354 -2.95 -4.71 -1.33
CA ASP A 354 -2.22 -5.93 -1.00
C ASP A 354 -2.77 -7.10 -1.83
N PRO A 355 -1.95 -7.78 -2.66
CA PRO A 355 -2.42 -8.92 -3.45
C PRO A 355 -3.08 -10.03 -2.61
N ILE A 356 -2.74 -10.14 -1.32
CA ILE A 356 -3.32 -11.12 -0.38
C ILE A 356 -4.70 -10.68 0.13
N ALA A 357 -4.98 -9.38 0.17
CA ALA A 357 -6.29 -8.83 0.54
C ALA A 357 -7.20 -8.58 -0.68
N ASP A 358 -6.64 -8.62 -1.88
CA ASP A 358 -7.36 -8.37 -3.12
C ASP A 358 -8.24 -9.56 -3.56
N GLY A 359 -9.36 -9.24 -4.22
CA GLY A 359 -10.26 -10.25 -4.79
C GLY A 359 -9.60 -11.03 -5.92
N MET A 360 -10.09 -12.25 -6.18
CA MET A 360 -9.56 -13.12 -7.25
C MET A 360 -10.01 -12.71 -8.66
N THR A 361 -11.02 -11.85 -8.76
CA THR A 361 -11.60 -11.38 -10.03
C THR A 361 -10.98 -10.04 -10.41
N GLN A 362 -10.37 -9.96 -11.59
CA GLN A 362 -9.83 -8.72 -12.14
C GLN A 362 -10.83 -8.13 -13.14
N MET A 363 -11.54 -7.08 -12.74
CA MET A 363 -12.54 -6.42 -13.60
C MET A 363 -11.94 -5.29 -14.44
N GLU A 364 -10.91 -4.62 -13.92
CA GLU A 364 -10.29 -3.45 -14.55
C GLU A 364 -8.77 -3.48 -14.36
N TYR A 365 -8.02 -2.85 -15.26
CA TYR A 365 -6.60 -2.56 -15.05
C TYR A 365 -6.47 -1.08 -14.73
N THR A 366 -5.83 -0.76 -13.62
CA THR A 366 -5.63 0.61 -13.17
C THR A 366 -4.14 0.93 -13.05
N GLU A 367 -3.79 2.16 -13.40
CA GLU A 367 -2.51 2.75 -13.02
C GLU A 367 -2.43 2.86 -11.50
N ARG A 368 -1.25 2.58 -10.96
CA ARG A 368 -1.07 2.48 -9.50
C ARG A 368 -0.73 3.85 -8.92
N ALA A 369 -1.19 4.11 -7.70
CA ALA A 369 -0.69 5.22 -6.91
C ALA A 369 0.69 4.88 -6.35
N ARG A 370 1.73 5.45 -6.96
CA ARG A 370 3.14 5.17 -6.63
C ARG A 370 3.77 6.15 -5.66
N LEU A 371 3.10 7.27 -5.38
CA LEU A 371 3.57 8.32 -4.48
C LEU A 371 2.65 8.41 -3.26
N GLU A 372 3.26 8.45 -2.09
CA GLU A 372 2.64 8.56 -0.78
C GLU A 372 2.24 10.00 -0.41
N LEU A 373 1.67 10.74 -1.37
CA LEU A 373 1.34 12.15 -1.19
C LEU A 373 0.06 12.61 -1.89
N PHE A 374 -0.55 13.68 -1.39
CA PHE A 374 -1.62 14.43 -2.05
C PHE A 374 -1.53 15.93 -1.73
N GLY A 375 -2.32 16.73 -2.43
CA GLY A 375 -2.31 18.18 -2.28
C GLY A 375 -3.67 18.84 -2.28
N ILE A 376 -3.77 19.97 -1.59
CA ILE A 376 -4.89 20.91 -1.68
C ILE A 376 -4.30 22.27 -2.04
N CYS A 377 -4.55 22.73 -3.26
CA CYS A 377 -3.97 23.96 -3.82
C CYS A 377 -5.06 25.03 -3.96
N LYS A 378 -4.94 26.11 -3.19
CA LYS A 378 -5.69 27.37 -3.37
C LYS A 378 -4.88 28.35 -4.22
N GLU A 379 -5.50 29.46 -4.65
CA GLU A 379 -4.82 30.48 -5.47
C GLU A 379 -3.54 31.05 -4.84
N ASP A 380 -3.51 31.26 -3.51
CA ASP A 380 -2.38 31.89 -2.80
C ASP A 380 -1.73 31.02 -1.70
N SER A 381 -2.19 29.77 -1.54
CA SER A 381 -1.62 28.83 -0.57
C SER A 381 -1.81 27.39 -1.01
N SER A 382 -0.95 26.49 -0.58
CA SER A 382 -1.10 25.06 -0.86
C SER A 382 -0.71 24.25 0.37
N VAL A 383 -1.37 23.12 0.57
CA VAL A 383 -1.02 22.14 1.59
C VAL A 383 -0.58 20.87 0.88
N LEU A 384 0.65 20.43 1.14
CA LEU A 384 1.17 19.13 0.72
C LEU A 384 1.06 18.16 1.91
N ALA A 385 0.33 17.07 1.72
CA ALA A 385 0.26 16.00 2.69
C ALA A 385 1.11 14.81 2.21
N THR A 386 2.06 14.38 3.04
CA THR A 386 2.93 13.21 2.79
C THR A 386 2.72 12.19 3.90
N ILE A 387 2.58 10.92 3.54
CA ILE A 387 2.44 9.82 4.50
C ILE A 387 3.85 9.34 4.86
N GLU A 388 4.30 9.66 6.07
CA GLU A 388 5.68 9.39 6.53
C GLU A 388 5.84 7.97 7.11
N ASP A 389 4.77 7.41 7.67
CA ASP A 389 4.70 6.02 8.14
C ASP A 389 3.26 5.48 7.98
N GLY A 390 3.11 4.19 7.67
CA GLY A 390 1.84 3.53 7.34
C GLY A 390 1.42 3.65 5.87
N ALA A 391 2.32 4.07 4.97
CA ALA A 391 2.01 4.28 3.56
C ALA A 391 1.49 3.01 2.85
N THR A 392 1.93 1.82 3.24
CA THR A 392 1.50 0.56 2.62
C THR A 392 0.07 0.16 3.01
N LEU A 393 -0.41 0.71 4.14
CA LEU A 393 -1.75 0.53 4.67
C LEU A 393 -2.73 1.62 4.19
N ALA A 394 -2.21 2.64 3.53
CA ALA A 394 -2.91 3.87 3.23
C ALA A 394 -3.75 3.80 1.95
N THR A 395 -4.90 4.44 2.01
CA THR A 395 -5.73 4.83 0.85
C THR A 395 -5.88 6.34 0.87
N ILE A 396 -5.59 7.00 -0.26
CA ILE A 396 -5.87 8.42 -0.43
C ILE A 396 -7.25 8.57 -1.07
N THR A 397 -8.12 9.34 -0.42
CA THR A 397 -9.47 9.65 -0.90
C THR A 397 -9.61 11.15 -1.13
N ALA A 398 -10.22 11.54 -2.26
CA ALA A 398 -10.50 12.94 -2.57
C ALA A 398 -11.89 13.13 -3.17
N GLY A 399 -12.63 14.12 -2.68
CA GLY A 399 -14.02 14.41 -3.05
C GLY A 399 -14.30 15.91 -3.17
N VAL A 400 -15.28 16.26 -3.99
CA VAL A 400 -15.66 17.65 -4.27
C VAL A 400 -16.83 18.12 -3.42
N GLY A 401 -16.88 19.43 -3.18
CA GLY A 401 -18.00 20.10 -2.52
C GLY A 401 -19.32 19.92 -3.29
N GLY A 402 -20.43 19.86 -2.56
CA GLY A 402 -21.77 19.72 -3.10
C GLY A 402 -22.38 18.32 -3.00
N LYS A 403 -21.58 17.29 -2.69
CA LYS A 403 -22.04 15.89 -2.60
C LYS A 403 -22.51 15.49 -1.20
N TYR A 404 -21.63 15.61 -0.20
CA TYR A 404 -21.91 15.26 1.20
C TYR A 404 -21.93 16.46 2.14
N SER A 405 -21.25 17.53 1.74
CA SER A 405 -21.06 18.81 2.44
C SER A 405 -20.74 19.89 1.40
N THR A 406 -20.69 21.15 1.82
CA THR A 406 -20.19 22.26 0.99
C THR A 406 -18.69 22.22 0.73
N TYR A 407 -17.95 21.42 1.51
CA TYR A 407 -16.49 21.35 1.45
C TYR A 407 -15.93 20.34 0.43
N ASN A 408 -14.85 20.73 -0.26
CA ASN A 408 -13.93 19.84 -0.95
C ASN A 408 -12.92 19.28 0.07
N TYR A 409 -12.53 18.02 -0.09
CA TYR A 409 -11.70 17.33 0.89
C TYR A 409 -10.79 16.29 0.24
N ALA A 410 -9.60 16.11 0.82
CA ALA A 410 -8.70 15.00 0.54
C ALA A 410 -8.09 14.52 1.85
N TYR A 411 -7.97 13.19 2.03
CA TYR A 411 -7.52 12.61 3.29
C TYR A 411 -6.99 11.19 3.12
N THR A 412 -6.38 10.67 4.18
CA THR A 412 -5.82 9.33 4.23
C THR A 412 -6.66 8.42 5.12
N SER A 413 -6.90 7.20 4.66
CA SER A 413 -7.43 6.10 5.46
C SER A 413 -6.40 5.00 5.63
N PHE A 414 -6.31 4.39 6.80
CA PHE A 414 -5.37 3.30 7.08
C PHE A 414 -6.12 2.02 7.44
N MET A 415 -5.67 0.90 6.86
CA MET A 415 -6.13 -0.45 7.22
C MET A 415 -5.28 -0.98 8.36
N LEU A 416 -5.84 -1.10 9.57
CA LEU A 416 -5.09 -1.41 10.79
C LEU A 416 -4.91 -2.89 11.05
N ARG A 417 -5.62 -3.71 10.27
CA ARG A 417 -5.55 -5.17 10.27
C ARG A 417 -6.27 -5.70 9.05
N ILE A 418 -5.97 -6.95 8.73
CA ILE A 418 -6.67 -7.68 7.68
C ILE A 418 -7.87 -8.42 8.26
N TYR A 419 -8.93 -8.42 7.47
CA TYR A 419 -10.08 -9.29 7.67
C TYR A 419 -10.41 -9.98 6.34
N ASP A 420 -11.01 -11.15 6.45
CA ASP A 420 -11.45 -11.97 5.32
C ASP A 420 -12.94 -12.29 5.49
N ILE A 421 -13.68 -12.51 4.42
CA ILE A 421 -15.10 -12.85 4.48
C ILE A 421 -15.24 -14.33 4.12
N LEU A 422 -15.59 -15.16 5.10
CA LEU A 422 -15.90 -16.55 4.83
C LEU A 422 -17.36 -16.71 4.46
N SER A 423 -17.61 -17.12 3.21
CA SER A 423 -18.94 -17.52 2.77
C SER A 423 -19.25 -18.96 3.23
N ILE A 424 -20.28 -19.11 4.07
CA ILE A 424 -20.76 -20.38 4.61
C ILE A 424 -21.74 -21.00 3.60
N PHE A 425 -21.25 -21.96 2.83
CA PHE A 425 -22.05 -22.70 1.85
C PHE A 425 -23.31 -23.33 2.49
N GLY A 426 -24.49 -22.99 1.96
CA GLY A 426 -25.80 -23.53 2.40
C GLY A 426 -26.61 -22.60 3.32
N SER A 427 -26.06 -21.45 3.69
CA SER A 427 -26.71 -20.37 4.44
C SER A 427 -27.20 -19.27 3.48
N THR A 428 -28.39 -18.70 3.70
CA THR A 428 -28.89 -17.52 2.95
C THR A 428 -29.16 -16.36 3.92
N GLY A 429 -28.93 -15.11 3.49
CA GLY A 429 -29.12 -13.91 4.31
C GLY A 429 -27.85 -13.45 5.06
N ASN A 430 -28.00 -12.62 6.09
CA ASN A 430 -26.88 -12.03 6.87
C ASN A 430 -25.95 -13.05 7.57
N SER A 431 -26.32 -14.33 7.56
CA SER A 431 -25.52 -15.45 8.08
C SER A 431 -24.71 -16.18 7.00
N ALA A 432 -24.77 -15.73 5.74
CA ALA A 432 -24.03 -16.35 4.63
C ALA A 432 -22.54 -15.97 4.65
N ASP A 433 -22.20 -14.78 5.14
CA ASP A 433 -20.84 -14.25 5.08
C ASP A 433 -20.38 -13.84 6.48
N MET A 434 -19.39 -14.54 7.04
CA MET A 434 -18.84 -14.26 8.37
C MET A 434 -17.43 -13.66 8.23
N PRO A 435 -17.21 -12.40 8.67
CA PRO A 435 -15.88 -11.84 8.64
C PRO A 435 -14.99 -12.53 9.69
N ILE A 436 -13.75 -12.82 9.32
CA ILE A 436 -12.69 -13.24 10.23
C ILE A 436 -11.64 -12.15 10.22
N ILE A 437 -11.38 -11.59 11.38
CA ILE A 437 -10.45 -10.50 11.61
C ILE A 437 -9.22 -11.03 12.33
N VAL A 438 -8.05 -10.49 12.01
CA VAL A 438 -6.82 -10.73 12.79
C VAL A 438 -7.01 -10.08 14.17
N ASP A 439 -6.62 -10.78 15.24
CA ASP A 439 -6.86 -10.32 16.62
C ASP A 439 -5.98 -9.12 17.01
N ASP A 440 -4.73 -9.14 16.57
CA ASP A 440 -3.74 -8.09 16.85
C ASP A 440 -3.83 -6.98 15.80
N ILE A 441 -3.76 -5.73 16.27
CA ILE A 441 -3.60 -4.56 15.43
C ILE A 441 -2.16 -4.50 14.90
N TYR A 442 -1.94 -3.92 13.72
CA TYR A 442 -0.60 -3.67 13.23
C TYR A 442 0.10 -2.63 14.10
N ASP A 443 1.28 -2.95 14.61
CA ASP A 443 2.11 -2.07 15.45
C ASP A 443 2.93 -1.14 14.55
N CYS A 444 2.42 0.08 14.32
CA CYS A 444 3.01 1.10 13.46
C CYS A 444 2.59 2.50 13.92
N ASN A 445 3.36 3.52 13.58
CA ASN A 445 3.02 4.90 13.94
C ASN A 445 2.45 5.62 12.74
N LEU A 446 1.15 5.45 12.47
CA LEU A 446 0.50 6.03 11.29
C LEU A 446 0.72 7.54 11.27
N SER A 447 1.49 8.05 10.32
CA SER A 447 1.99 9.43 10.36
C SER A 447 1.77 10.14 9.04
N VAL A 448 1.13 11.30 9.09
CA VAL A 448 0.90 12.17 7.93
C VAL A 448 1.42 13.57 8.24
N LYS A 449 2.36 14.06 7.44
CA LYS A 449 2.90 15.42 7.55
C LYS A 449 2.13 16.35 6.61
N TYR A 450 1.49 17.37 7.17
CA TYR A 450 0.83 18.45 6.43
C TYR A 450 1.77 19.65 6.36
N THR A 451 2.43 19.82 5.22
CA THR A 451 3.35 20.93 4.96
C THR A 451 2.59 22.11 4.37
N LEU A 452 2.71 23.28 5.02
CA LEU A 452 2.08 24.51 4.54
C LEU A 452 3.05 25.18 3.55
N LEU A 453 2.68 25.23 2.27
CA LEU A 453 3.52 25.79 1.23
C LEU A 453 3.25 27.29 1.06
N THR A 454 4.34 28.05 0.95
CA THR A 454 4.29 29.47 0.61
C THR A 454 4.01 29.66 -0.87
N LYS A 455 3.78 30.91 -1.29
CA LYS A 455 3.53 31.27 -2.69
C LYS A 455 4.63 30.84 -3.67
N GLU A 456 5.87 30.68 -3.19
CA GLU A 456 6.98 30.16 -4.00
C GLU A 456 6.75 28.72 -4.46
N HIS A 457 6.05 27.93 -3.65
CA HIS A 457 5.74 26.52 -3.89
C HIS A 457 4.24 26.25 -4.06
N SER A 458 3.46 27.24 -4.51
CA SER A 458 2.02 27.06 -4.74
C SER A 458 1.71 26.19 -5.96
N GLY A 459 0.59 25.47 -5.91
CA GLY A 459 0.10 24.63 -7.02
C GLY A 459 0.87 23.33 -7.19
N TYR A 460 0.45 22.49 -8.14
CA TYR A 460 1.05 21.16 -8.34
C TYR A 460 2.54 21.23 -8.72
N SER A 461 2.95 22.24 -9.50
CA SER A 461 4.36 22.44 -9.87
C SER A 461 5.21 22.80 -8.66
N GLY A 462 4.73 23.73 -7.83
CA GLY A 462 5.40 24.14 -6.60
C GLY A 462 5.51 23.00 -5.58
N MET A 463 4.44 22.21 -5.43
CA MET A 463 4.41 20.99 -4.62
C MET A 463 5.45 19.96 -5.06
N ALA A 464 5.51 19.63 -6.35
CA ALA A 464 6.51 18.71 -6.90
C ALA A 464 7.94 19.21 -6.66
N ASN A 465 8.19 20.51 -6.89
CA ASN A 465 9.50 21.12 -6.65
C ASN A 465 9.90 21.02 -5.17
N TYR A 466 8.98 21.33 -4.25
CA TYR A 466 9.22 21.23 -2.81
C TYR A 466 9.53 19.79 -2.40
N TYR A 467 8.71 18.82 -2.85
CA TYR A 467 8.92 17.42 -2.52
C TYR A 467 10.25 16.90 -3.08
N ARG A 468 10.59 17.24 -4.32
CA ARG A 468 11.89 16.93 -4.93
C ARG A 468 13.06 17.52 -4.12
N GLN A 469 12.97 18.77 -3.70
CA GLN A 469 13.99 19.40 -2.86
C GLN A 469 14.14 18.68 -1.51
N ARG A 470 13.03 18.25 -0.91
CA ARG A 470 13.06 17.43 0.32
C ARG A 470 13.77 16.10 0.10
N LEU A 471 13.48 15.39 -1.00
CA LEU A 471 14.14 14.14 -1.35
C LEU A 471 15.64 14.32 -1.65
N LEU A 472 16.03 15.42 -2.31
CA LEU A 472 17.42 15.79 -2.53
C LEU A 472 18.14 16.07 -1.19
N GLY A 473 17.50 16.84 -0.29
CA GLY A 473 18.04 17.15 1.03
C GLY A 473 18.21 15.92 1.93
N ALA A 474 17.32 14.94 1.78
CA ALA A 474 17.41 13.65 2.47
C ALA A 474 18.40 12.65 1.82
N GLY A 475 19.00 13.00 0.68
CA GLY A 475 19.89 12.11 -0.07
C GLY A 475 19.18 10.93 -0.75
N VAL A 476 17.85 11.01 -0.91
CA VAL A 476 17.05 10.02 -1.65
C VAL A 476 17.21 10.22 -3.17
N LEU A 477 17.28 11.48 -3.61
CA LEU A 477 17.57 11.83 -4.99
C LEU A 477 18.93 12.50 -5.08
N THR A 478 19.55 12.45 -6.26
CA THR A 478 20.75 13.22 -6.60
C THR A 478 20.60 13.73 -8.02
N LEU A 479 20.86 15.02 -8.23
CA LEU A 479 20.81 15.62 -9.57
C LEU A 479 21.99 15.16 -10.42
N LYS A 480 21.77 15.07 -11.73
CA LYS A 480 22.82 14.77 -12.69
C LYS A 480 23.66 15.99 -13.04
N ASP A 481 24.90 15.71 -13.43
CA ASP A 481 25.86 16.72 -13.87
C ASP A 481 25.72 17.01 -15.38
N GLY A 482 24.67 17.74 -15.74
CA GLY A 482 24.46 18.26 -17.09
C GLY A 482 23.65 17.36 -18.02
N ASN A 483 23.57 17.79 -19.29
CA ASN A 483 22.70 17.19 -20.29
C ASN A 483 23.49 16.35 -21.30
N GLU A 484 22.98 15.16 -21.59
CA GLU A 484 23.48 14.21 -22.57
C GLU A 484 22.36 13.59 -23.41
N ASP A 485 22.71 12.75 -24.39
CA ASP A 485 21.73 11.97 -25.12
C ASP A 485 20.88 11.14 -24.15
N ILE A 486 19.56 11.15 -24.32
CA ILE A 486 18.67 10.35 -23.47
C ILE A 486 18.99 8.85 -23.63
N PRO A 487 18.74 8.05 -22.60
CA PRO A 487 18.83 6.60 -22.72
C PRO A 487 17.87 6.04 -23.77
N PHE A 488 18.26 4.94 -24.40
CA PHE A 488 17.37 4.10 -25.19
C PHE A 488 17.21 2.76 -24.49
N TYR A 489 16.04 2.54 -23.90
CA TYR A 489 15.78 1.32 -23.14
C TYR A 489 15.32 0.20 -24.05
N TYR A 490 15.86 -1.00 -23.83
CA TYR A 490 15.29 -2.18 -24.44
C TYR A 490 15.48 -3.46 -23.64
N ASP A 491 14.41 -4.25 -23.58
CA ASP A 491 14.37 -5.58 -23.02
C ASP A 491 14.80 -6.62 -24.07
N ILE A 492 15.70 -7.53 -23.71
CA ILE A 492 16.03 -8.72 -24.51
C ILE A 492 15.43 -9.96 -23.85
N ILE A 493 14.64 -10.74 -24.60
CA ILE A 493 14.23 -12.08 -24.13
C ILE A 493 15.29 -13.10 -24.56
N GLY A 494 16.02 -13.61 -23.57
CA GLY A 494 17.07 -14.62 -23.77
C GLY A 494 16.55 -16.05 -23.74
N GLY A 495 16.58 -16.68 -22.56
CA GLY A 495 16.15 -18.07 -22.38
C GLY A 495 14.67 -18.18 -22.05
N VAL A 496 13.93 -19.01 -22.78
CA VAL A 496 12.49 -19.26 -22.56
C VAL A 496 12.27 -20.75 -22.28
N LYS A 497 11.36 -21.07 -21.35
CA LYS A 497 10.98 -22.45 -21.11
C LYS A 497 9.99 -22.91 -22.16
N GLU A 498 10.30 -24.06 -22.75
CA GLU A 498 9.43 -24.75 -23.68
C GLU A 498 9.18 -26.19 -23.22
N THR A 499 8.03 -26.72 -23.61
CA THR A 499 7.73 -28.13 -23.45
C THR A 499 8.46 -28.93 -24.53
N SER A 500 9.33 -29.85 -24.11
CA SER A 500 10.02 -30.80 -25.00
C SER A 500 9.71 -32.25 -24.62
N PHE A 501 9.99 -33.18 -25.53
CA PHE A 501 9.72 -34.61 -25.33
C PHE A 501 10.98 -35.44 -25.52
N ILE A 502 11.21 -36.41 -24.64
CA ILE A 502 12.22 -37.46 -24.82
C ILE A 502 11.57 -38.82 -24.59
N LEU A 503 11.60 -39.69 -25.60
CA LEU A 503 10.98 -41.02 -25.56
C LEU A 503 9.51 -41.02 -25.07
N GLY A 504 8.73 -40.00 -25.47
CA GLY A 504 7.33 -39.82 -25.05
C GLY A 504 7.13 -39.24 -23.65
N THR A 505 8.20 -38.96 -22.90
CA THR A 505 8.14 -38.26 -21.61
C THR A 505 8.33 -36.76 -21.81
N GLN A 506 7.38 -35.97 -21.32
CA GLN A 506 7.41 -34.52 -21.36
C GLN A 506 8.41 -33.97 -20.31
N TYR A 507 9.21 -32.99 -20.70
CA TYR A 507 10.06 -32.23 -19.78
C TYR A 507 10.22 -30.78 -20.24
N LEU A 508 10.52 -29.87 -19.32
CA LEU A 508 10.78 -28.47 -19.64
C LEU A 508 12.26 -28.27 -20.00
N SER A 509 12.50 -27.77 -21.20
CA SER A 509 13.81 -27.39 -21.73
C SER A 509 13.88 -25.87 -21.85
N VAL A 510 15.08 -25.31 -21.83
CA VAL A 510 15.29 -23.88 -22.12
C VAL A 510 15.66 -23.75 -23.60
N ASN A 511 14.83 -23.02 -24.34
CA ASN A 511 15.06 -22.58 -25.71
C ASN A 511 15.77 -21.22 -25.68
N PRO A 512 16.96 -21.08 -26.31
CA PRO A 512 17.59 -19.78 -26.50
C PRO A 512 16.86 -19.00 -27.62
N VAL A 513 16.05 -18.00 -27.24
CA VAL A 513 15.34 -17.13 -28.20
C VAL A 513 16.23 -16.00 -28.71
N THR A 514 17.14 -15.52 -27.85
CA THR A 514 18.21 -14.59 -28.21
C THR A 514 19.44 -14.93 -27.39
N SER A 515 20.52 -15.40 -27.99
CA SER A 515 21.79 -15.66 -27.32
C SER A 515 22.52 -14.37 -26.92
N PHE A 516 23.59 -14.47 -26.12
CA PHE A 516 24.39 -13.29 -25.75
C PHE A 516 25.08 -12.65 -26.97
N GLU A 517 25.53 -13.46 -27.94
CA GLU A 517 26.14 -12.94 -29.18
C GLU A 517 25.12 -12.23 -30.08
N GLU A 518 23.88 -12.75 -30.16
CA GLU A 518 22.83 -12.09 -30.93
C GLU A 518 22.38 -10.78 -30.27
N ALA A 519 22.30 -10.72 -28.94
CA ALA A 519 22.07 -9.47 -28.23
C ALA A 519 23.21 -8.46 -28.44
N ALA A 520 24.46 -8.93 -28.52
CA ALA A 520 25.59 -8.11 -28.89
C ALA A 520 25.46 -7.56 -30.33
N TYR A 521 25.00 -8.38 -31.27
CA TYR A 521 24.69 -7.91 -32.63
C TYR A 521 23.61 -6.83 -32.64
N ILE A 522 22.52 -6.99 -31.88
CA ILE A 522 21.46 -5.97 -31.74
C ILE A 522 22.06 -4.65 -31.24
N SER A 523 22.87 -4.70 -30.17
CA SER A 523 23.51 -3.50 -29.63
C SER A 523 24.43 -2.81 -30.64
N ASP A 524 25.21 -3.59 -31.41
CA ASP A 524 26.10 -3.09 -32.45
C ASP A 524 25.34 -2.44 -33.62
N ASP A 525 24.22 -3.05 -34.04
CA ASP A 525 23.38 -2.52 -35.12
C ASP A 525 22.68 -1.22 -34.68
N LEU A 526 22.13 -1.17 -33.46
CA LEU A 526 21.55 0.05 -32.88
C LEU A 526 22.60 1.17 -32.72
N HIS A 527 23.83 0.81 -32.30
CA HIS A 527 24.93 1.77 -32.21
C HIS A 527 25.29 2.33 -33.59
N SER A 528 25.32 1.47 -34.62
CA SER A 528 25.55 1.87 -36.00
C SER A 528 24.42 2.75 -36.55
N GLY A 529 23.19 2.59 -36.02
CA GLY A 529 22.03 3.45 -36.26
C GLY A 529 22.07 4.80 -35.52
N GLY A 530 23.10 5.07 -34.71
CA GLY A 530 23.30 6.34 -34.01
C GLY A 530 22.93 6.33 -32.52
N ILE A 531 22.39 5.22 -32.00
CA ILE A 531 21.98 5.11 -30.60
C ILE A 531 23.20 4.77 -29.72
N ARG A 532 23.75 5.79 -29.04
CA ARG A 532 24.95 5.65 -28.20
C ARG A 532 24.63 5.31 -26.76
N ASN A 533 23.70 6.04 -26.13
CA ASN A 533 23.28 5.81 -24.75
C ASN A 533 22.26 4.65 -24.68
N GLN A 534 22.73 3.42 -24.86
CA GLN A 534 21.89 2.23 -24.84
C GLN A 534 21.74 1.69 -23.42
N VAL A 535 20.53 1.35 -23.01
CA VAL A 535 20.28 0.65 -21.75
C VAL A 535 19.62 -0.69 -22.04
N MET A 536 20.43 -1.75 -21.99
CA MET A 536 20.01 -3.13 -22.28
C MET A 536 19.60 -3.84 -20.98
N ASN A 537 18.35 -4.28 -20.91
CA ASN A 537 17.87 -5.18 -19.87
C ASN A 537 17.74 -6.61 -20.41
N TYR A 538 18.63 -7.52 -20.02
CA TYR A 538 18.62 -8.88 -20.52
C TYR A 538 17.82 -9.81 -19.59
N GLN A 539 16.68 -10.27 -20.06
CA GLN A 539 15.76 -11.14 -19.31
C GLN A 539 15.99 -12.62 -19.62
N GLY A 540 15.93 -13.46 -18.58
CA GLY A 540 16.05 -14.91 -18.72
C GLY A 540 17.47 -15.44 -19.00
N TRP A 541 18.50 -14.79 -18.47
CA TRP A 541 19.91 -15.17 -18.65
C TRP A 541 20.38 -16.34 -17.77
N PHE A 542 19.66 -16.68 -16.69
CA PHE A 542 20.10 -17.69 -15.71
C PHE A 542 19.05 -18.75 -15.37
N ASN A 543 19.53 -19.85 -14.79
CA ASN A 543 18.78 -20.99 -14.29
C ASN A 543 17.80 -21.56 -15.34
N GLY A 544 16.53 -21.16 -15.23
CA GLY A 544 15.43 -21.67 -16.03
C GLY A 544 14.96 -20.70 -17.10
N GLY A 545 15.72 -19.66 -17.44
CA GLY A 545 15.26 -18.63 -18.37
C GLY A 545 14.38 -17.59 -17.69
N TYR A 546 13.50 -16.95 -18.44
CA TYR A 546 12.62 -15.87 -17.97
C TYR A 546 11.84 -16.23 -16.69
N TYR A 547 11.26 -17.43 -16.67
CA TYR A 547 10.62 -18.04 -15.50
C TYR A 547 11.65 -18.85 -14.71
N HIS A 548 12.69 -18.18 -14.18
CA HIS A 548 13.79 -18.82 -13.49
C HIS A 548 13.34 -19.53 -12.19
N ASP A 549 14.16 -20.47 -11.74
CA ASP A 549 14.05 -21.06 -10.39
C ASP A 549 14.53 -20.03 -9.35
N VAL A 550 14.22 -20.22 -8.06
CA VAL A 550 14.60 -19.29 -6.99
C VAL A 550 16.09 -18.94 -7.02
N THR A 551 16.42 -17.76 -6.52
CA THR A 551 17.77 -17.20 -6.56
C THR A 551 18.69 -17.71 -5.44
N ASP A 552 18.34 -18.84 -4.80
CA ASP A 552 19.22 -19.55 -3.85
C ASP A 552 20.59 -19.93 -4.47
N LYS A 553 20.61 -20.05 -5.81
CA LYS A 553 21.79 -20.26 -6.63
C LYS A 553 21.57 -19.65 -8.01
N VAL A 554 22.58 -18.93 -8.50
CA VAL A 554 22.62 -18.38 -9.87
C VAL A 554 23.50 -19.26 -10.76
N LYS A 555 22.97 -19.69 -11.91
CA LYS A 555 23.71 -20.41 -12.96
C LYS A 555 23.41 -19.79 -14.32
N VAL A 556 24.40 -19.15 -14.94
CA VAL A 556 24.27 -18.63 -16.31
C VAL A 556 23.99 -19.77 -17.29
N ILE A 557 23.04 -19.58 -18.20
CA ILE A 557 22.59 -20.61 -19.12
C ILE A 557 23.65 -20.84 -20.20
N ARG A 558 24.19 -22.07 -20.26
CA ARG A 558 25.24 -22.43 -21.23
C ARG A 558 24.79 -22.29 -22.69
N LYS A 559 23.53 -22.60 -22.98
CA LYS A 559 22.96 -22.48 -24.34
C LYS A 559 22.93 -21.03 -24.86
N LEU A 560 22.95 -20.03 -23.98
CA LEU A 560 23.00 -18.61 -24.37
C LEU A 560 24.44 -18.12 -24.61
N GLY A 561 25.46 -18.90 -24.25
CA GLY A 561 26.88 -18.50 -24.27
C GLY A 561 27.59 -18.68 -22.92
N GLY A 562 26.85 -18.99 -21.85
CA GLY A 562 27.41 -19.20 -20.52
C GLY A 562 27.99 -17.93 -19.90
N ARG A 563 28.73 -18.09 -18.81
CA ARG A 563 29.26 -16.95 -18.02
C ARG A 563 30.12 -16.00 -18.87
N SER A 564 31.04 -16.54 -19.66
CA SER A 564 31.96 -15.73 -20.47
C SER A 564 31.21 -14.90 -21.51
N GLY A 565 30.20 -15.47 -22.20
CA GLY A 565 29.41 -14.71 -23.16
C GLY A 565 28.57 -13.60 -22.53
N LEU A 566 28.07 -13.80 -21.30
CA LEU A 566 27.35 -12.76 -20.55
C LEU A 566 28.27 -11.59 -20.17
N GLU A 567 29.45 -11.89 -19.62
CA GLU A 567 30.45 -10.87 -19.22
C GLU A 567 31.00 -10.14 -20.45
N GLU A 568 31.19 -10.84 -21.58
CA GLU A 568 31.58 -10.25 -22.87
C GLU A 568 30.49 -9.32 -23.44
N LEU A 569 29.21 -9.72 -23.36
CA LEU A 569 28.09 -8.87 -23.75
C LEU A 569 28.03 -7.60 -22.90
N SER A 570 28.09 -7.72 -21.56
CA SER A 570 28.08 -6.57 -20.65
C SER A 570 29.18 -5.60 -21.04
N LYS A 571 30.42 -6.11 -21.16
CA LYS A 571 31.57 -5.31 -21.56
C LYS A 571 31.39 -4.66 -22.94
N ARG A 572 30.84 -5.37 -23.93
CA ARG A 572 30.67 -4.84 -25.29
C ARG A 572 29.65 -3.69 -25.35
N VAL A 573 28.62 -3.73 -24.51
CA VAL A 573 27.65 -2.64 -24.35
C VAL A 573 28.33 -1.46 -23.63
N GLU A 574 29.07 -1.73 -22.55
CA GLU A 574 29.80 -0.72 -21.76
C GLU A 574 30.89 -0.01 -22.57
N ASP A 575 31.70 -0.75 -23.34
CA ASP A 575 32.76 -0.20 -24.21
C ASP A 575 32.20 0.76 -25.28
N LYS A 576 30.90 0.71 -25.56
CA LYS A 576 30.18 1.61 -26.48
C LYS A 576 29.44 2.76 -25.78
N GLY A 577 29.55 2.87 -24.46
CA GLY A 577 28.91 3.90 -23.64
C GLY A 577 27.50 3.55 -23.17
N GLY A 578 27.06 2.29 -23.32
CA GLY A 578 25.76 1.83 -22.82
C GLY A 578 25.84 1.20 -21.43
N SER A 579 24.67 0.84 -20.88
CA SER A 579 24.53 0.11 -19.61
C SER A 579 23.87 -1.25 -19.83
N PHE A 580 24.40 -2.29 -19.16
CA PHE A 580 23.86 -3.64 -19.20
C PHE A 580 23.29 -4.07 -17.84
N TYR A 581 22.07 -4.60 -17.86
CA TYR A 581 21.37 -5.11 -16.69
C TYR A 581 21.00 -6.59 -16.85
N GLY A 582 21.32 -7.40 -15.84
CA GLY A 582 20.81 -8.75 -15.71
C GLY A 582 19.52 -8.79 -14.90
N ASP A 583 18.40 -9.17 -15.51
CA ASP A 583 17.09 -9.19 -14.85
C ASP A 583 16.90 -10.36 -13.87
N THR A 584 16.17 -10.10 -12.79
CA THR A 584 15.74 -11.10 -11.80
C THR A 584 14.38 -10.75 -11.19
N SER A 585 13.65 -11.80 -10.81
CA SER A 585 12.47 -11.75 -9.95
C SER A 585 12.85 -12.25 -8.55
N LEU A 586 12.44 -11.57 -7.49
CA LEU A 586 12.78 -11.94 -6.11
C LEU A 586 11.53 -12.27 -5.27
N GLN A 587 10.39 -11.67 -5.58
CA GLN A 587 9.13 -11.87 -4.86
C GLN A 587 8.21 -12.88 -5.57
N LYS A 588 8.20 -12.88 -6.92
CA LYS A 588 7.39 -13.80 -7.72
C LYS A 588 8.22 -15.01 -8.12
N VAL A 589 7.82 -16.19 -7.65
CA VAL A 589 8.49 -17.46 -7.97
C VAL A 589 7.58 -18.32 -8.82
N SER A 590 8.04 -18.68 -10.02
CA SER A 590 7.27 -19.51 -10.95
C SER A 590 6.91 -20.87 -10.33
N TYR A 591 5.69 -21.35 -10.61
CA TYR A 591 5.11 -22.60 -10.12
C TYR A 591 6.00 -23.83 -10.36
N ILE A 592 6.74 -23.80 -11.47
CA ILE A 592 7.62 -24.88 -11.92
C ILE A 592 9.04 -24.81 -11.31
N SER A 593 9.26 -23.89 -10.37
CA SER A 593 10.47 -23.81 -9.56
C SER A 593 10.71 -25.12 -8.80
N LYS A 594 11.89 -25.73 -8.93
CA LYS A 594 12.19 -27.05 -8.33
C LYS A 594 12.86 -26.94 -6.97
N ARG A 595 13.39 -25.77 -6.61
CA ARG A 595 14.11 -25.53 -5.35
C ARG A 595 13.32 -24.70 -4.35
N TYR A 596 12.06 -24.43 -4.67
CA TYR A 596 11.13 -23.69 -3.84
C TYR A 596 10.14 -24.61 -3.14
N SER A 597 9.94 -24.42 -1.85
CA SER A 597 8.87 -25.09 -1.12
C SER A 597 7.63 -24.22 -1.07
N GLN A 598 6.67 -24.54 -1.95
CA GLN A 598 5.36 -23.88 -1.99
C GLN A 598 4.66 -23.89 -0.61
N TYR A 599 4.78 -25.00 0.13
CA TYR A 599 4.15 -25.15 1.44
C TYR A 599 4.76 -24.23 2.51
N TYR A 600 6.09 -24.14 2.57
CA TYR A 600 6.78 -23.44 3.65
C TYR A 600 7.05 -21.98 3.35
N GLU A 601 7.42 -21.66 2.11
CA GLU A 601 8.07 -20.40 1.75
C GLU A 601 7.12 -19.39 1.11
N THR A 602 5.86 -19.76 0.85
CA THR A 602 4.83 -18.88 0.23
C THR A 602 4.00 -18.16 1.26
N SER A 603 3.68 -16.88 0.99
CA SER A 603 2.67 -16.12 1.73
C SER A 603 1.31 -16.80 1.71
N ARG A 604 0.50 -16.56 2.75
CA ARG A 604 -0.84 -17.15 2.86
C ARG A 604 -1.93 -16.14 3.13
N TYR A 605 -3.12 -16.47 2.63
CA TYR A 605 -4.38 -15.82 3.00
C TYR A 605 -4.75 -16.14 4.45
N PHE A 606 -5.37 -15.19 5.15
CA PHE A 606 -5.68 -15.34 6.57
C PHE A 606 -6.80 -16.37 6.85
N GLY A 607 -7.96 -16.22 6.21
CA GLY A 607 -9.15 -17.02 6.50
C GLY A 607 -8.94 -18.51 6.17
N ALA A 608 -8.72 -18.80 4.89
CA ALA A 608 -8.59 -20.17 4.39
C ALA A 608 -7.17 -20.76 4.45
N GLY A 609 -6.14 -19.95 4.72
CA GLY A 609 -4.75 -20.42 4.77
C GLY A 609 -4.20 -20.90 3.42
N TYR A 610 -4.85 -20.53 2.31
CA TYR A 610 -4.42 -20.88 0.95
C TYR A 610 -3.09 -20.22 0.61
N TYR A 611 -2.36 -20.81 -0.34
CA TYR A 611 -1.16 -20.20 -0.89
C TYR A 611 -1.51 -18.99 -1.73
N ALA A 612 -0.71 -17.94 -1.60
CA ALA A 612 -0.68 -16.81 -2.52
C ALA A 612 -0.20 -17.25 -3.91
N TYR A 613 -1.10 -17.84 -4.69
CA TYR A 613 -0.86 -18.32 -6.05
C TYR A 613 -1.65 -17.49 -7.06
N PHE A 614 -0.95 -17.02 -8.09
CA PHE A 614 -1.50 -16.18 -9.14
C PHE A 614 -1.00 -16.67 -10.51
N ALA A 615 -1.71 -16.30 -11.57
CA ALA A 615 -1.28 -16.53 -12.95
C ALA A 615 -1.88 -15.44 -13.85
N ASN A 616 -2.16 -15.75 -15.12
CA ASN A 616 -2.84 -14.82 -16.00
C ASN A 616 -4.33 -14.67 -15.62
N VAL A 617 -4.89 -13.53 -16.00
CA VAL A 617 -6.34 -13.31 -15.96
C VAL A 617 -6.98 -14.17 -17.05
N ASN A 618 -7.95 -15.00 -16.65
CA ASN A 618 -8.75 -15.75 -17.61
C ASN A 618 -9.67 -14.77 -18.38
N PRO A 619 -9.63 -14.69 -19.71
CA PRO A 619 -10.46 -13.73 -20.45
C PRO A 619 -11.96 -14.03 -20.38
N THR A 620 -12.36 -15.25 -19.98
CA THR A 620 -13.76 -15.66 -19.85
C THR A 620 -14.27 -15.53 -18.42
N SER A 621 -13.49 -15.96 -17.43
CA SER A 621 -13.92 -15.92 -16.02
C SER A 621 -13.41 -14.70 -15.24
N LEU A 622 -12.50 -13.93 -15.83
CA LEU A 622 -11.81 -12.79 -15.21
C LEU A 622 -10.99 -13.14 -13.94
N ILE A 623 -10.76 -14.43 -13.67
CA ILE A 623 -10.01 -14.88 -12.48
C ILE A 623 -8.51 -14.85 -12.77
N LYS A 624 -7.71 -14.25 -11.88
CA LYS A 624 -6.23 -14.12 -11.98
C LYS A 624 -5.42 -15.34 -11.52
N MET A 625 -5.93 -16.55 -11.80
CA MET A 625 -5.29 -17.83 -11.44
C MET A 625 -5.16 -18.79 -12.64
N SER A 626 -5.43 -18.30 -13.85
CA SER A 626 -5.43 -19.14 -15.05
C SER A 626 -4.04 -19.21 -15.67
N THR A 627 -3.49 -20.41 -15.76
CA THR A 627 -2.23 -20.64 -16.49
C THR A 627 -2.42 -20.57 -18.01
N LEU A 628 -3.67 -20.57 -18.50
CA LEU A 628 -4.03 -20.63 -19.93
C LEU A 628 -3.30 -21.76 -20.68
N GLY A 629 -3.02 -22.87 -19.99
CA GLY A 629 -2.30 -24.02 -20.56
C GLY A 629 -0.77 -23.98 -20.39
N TYR A 630 -0.20 -22.92 -19.80
CA TYR A 630 1.24 -22.71 -19.61
C TYR A 630 1.61 -22.67 -18.12
N PRO A 631 1.96 -23.80 -17.49
CA PRO A 631 2.22 -23.89 -16.05
C PRO A 631 3.24 -22.90 -15.50
N GLU A 632 4.22 -22.50 -16.31
CA GLU A 632 5.27 -21.54 -15.97
C GLU A 632 4.75 -20.12 -15.68
N THR A 633 3.58 -19.76 -16.22
CA THR A 633 2.92 -18.46 -15.98
C THR A 633 2.27 -18.36 -14.61
N GLY A 634 2.02 -19.51 -13.97
CA GLY A 634 1.64 -19.56 -12.57
C GLY A 634 2.82 -19.21 -11.68
N TYR A 635 2.59 -18.44 -10.64
CA TYR A 635 3.62 -18.03 -9.68
C TYR A 635 3.08 -17.94 -8.25
N TYR A 636 4.00 -18.08 -7.31
CA TYR A 636 3.79 -17.90 -5.88
C TYR A 636 4.43 -16.59 -5.43
N LEU A 637 3.83 -15.95 -4.43
CA LEU A 637 4.44 -14.84 -3.72
C LEU A 637 5.30 -15.36 -2.56
N VAL A 638 6.59 -15.05 -2.58
CA VAL A 638 7.56 -15.43 -1.54
C VAL A 638 7.22 -14.69 -0.26
N SER A 639 6.98 -15.43 0.83
CA SER A 639 6.76 -14.82 2.14
C SER A 639 7.93 -13.89 2.49
N PRO A 640 7.69 -12.66 2.98
CA PRO A 640 8.74 -11.72 3.41
C PRO A 640 9.71 -12.38 4.39
N LYS A 641 9.23 -13.34 5.19
CA LYS A 641 10.03 -14.22 6.04
C LYS A 641 11.25 -14.79 5.33
N PHE A 642 11.12 -15.22 4.07
CA PHE A 642 12.16 -15.90 3.28
C PHE A 642 12.82 -15.03 2.22
N LEU A 643 12.35 -13.79 2.00
CA LEU A 643 12.97 -12.88 1.03
C LEU A 643 14.49 -12.68 1.28
N PRO A 644 14.98 -12.49 2.52
CA PRO A 644 16.41 -12.30 2.78
C PRO A 644 17.30 -13.48 2.34
N ARG A 645 16.73 -14.70 2.30
CA ARG A 645 17.44 -15.91 1.85
C ARG A 645 17.73 -15.86 0.37
N TYR A 646 16.72 -15.51 -0.43
CA TYR A 646 16.83 -15.51 -1.88
C TYR A 646 17.64 -14.30 -2.35
N VAL A 647 17.47 -13.14 -1.73
CA VAL A 647 18.36 -11.98 -1.96
C VAL A 647 19.81 -12.32 -1.61
N GLY A 648 20.06 -12.93 -0.45
CA GLY A 648 21.40 -13.37 -0.07
C GLY A 648 22.00 -14.43 -1.02
N GLY A 649 21.17 -15.33 -1.56
CA GLY A 649 21.57 -16.30 -2.59
C GLY A 649 21.92 -15.62 -3.92
N PHE A 650 21.13 -14.65 -4.33
CA PHE A 650 21.33 -13.85 -5.53
C PHE A 650 22.63 -13.06 -5.44
N ILE A 651 22.84 -12.31 -4.36
CA ILE A 651 24.05 -11.51 -4.10
C ILE A 651 25.31 -12.39 -4.21
N LYS A 652 25.31 -13.58 -3.60
CA LYS A 652 26.43 -14.55 -3.70
C LYS A 652 26.68 -15.02 -5.13
N GLY A 653 25.66 -15.04 -5.98
CA GLY A 653 25.75 -15.40 -7.39
C GLY A 653 26.24 -14.24 -8.25
N ILE A 654 25.62 -13.08 -8.09
CA ILE A 654 25.86 -11.89 -8.92
C ILE A 654 27.22 -11.25 -8.64
N ASN A 655 27.74 -11.31 -7.40
CA ASN A 655 29.09 -10.83 -7.06
C ASN A 655 30.20 -11.66 -7.71
N LYS A 656 29.86 -12.82 -8.29
CA LYS A 656 30.79 -13.62 -9.07
C LYS A 656 30.77 -13.27 -10.54
N LEU A 657 29.91 -12.36 -10.97
CA LEU A 657 29.74 -11.98 -12.37
C LEU A 657 30.19 -10.55 -12.57
N ASP A 658 30.98 -10.34 -13.62
CA ASP A 658 31.40 -9.02 -14.07
C ASP A 658 30.35 -8.44 -15.02
N ILE A 659 29.27 -7.93 -14.43
CA ILE A 659 28.20 -7.21 -15.12
C ILE A 659 27.89 -5.91 -14.38
N MET A 660 27.45 -4.89 -15.11
CA MET A 660 27.24 -3.54 -14.60
C MET A 660 26.07 -3.41 -13.61
N GLY A 661 24.90 -3.96 -13.96
CA GLY A 661 23.68 -3.72 -13.19
C GLY A 661 22.77 -4.94 -13.00
N ILE A 662 21.81 -4.77 -12.10
CA ILE A 662 20.74 -5.73 -11.78
C ILE A 662 19.41 -5.07 -12.15
N SER A 663 18.58 -5.75 -12.92
CA SER A 663 17.20 -5.33 -13.13
C SER A 663 16.26 -6.09 -12.19
N LEU A 664 15.45 -5.34 -11.44
CA LEU A 664 14.54 -5.83 -10.41
C LEU A 664 13.11 -5.75 -10.93
N ARG A 665 12.62 -6.87 -11.45
CA ARG A 665 11.30 -6.95 -12.11
C ARG A 665 10.12 -6.77 -11.16
N ASP A 666 10.28 -7.13 -9.89
CA ASP A 666 9.18 -7.16 -8.91
C ASP A 666 9.47 -6.45 -7.59
N LEU A 667 10.73 -6.26 -7.19
CA LEU A 667 11.06 -5.74 -5.85
C LEU A 667 10.61 -4.29 -5.64
N GLY A 668 10.61 -3.44 -6.68
CA GLY A 668 10.13 -2.05 -6.61
C GLY A 668 8.68 -1.85 -7.04
N ASP A 669 7.96 -2.92 -7.38
CA ASP A 669 6.60 -2.86 -7.91
C ASP A 669 5.59 -3.64 -7.05
N VAL A 670 6.00 -4.76 -6.46
CA VAL A 670 5.16 -5.66 -5.67
C VAL A 670 5.45 -5.44 -4.19
N LEU A 671 4.41 -5.38 -3.38
CA LEU A 671 4.54 -5.34 -1.92
C LEU A 671 3.33 -6.04 -1.31
N HIS A 672 3.57 -7.09 -0.51
CA HIS A 672 2.52 -7.97 -0.02
C HIS A 672 2.85 -8.51 1.39
N SER A 673 1.80 -8.79 2.15
CA SER A 673 1.89 -9.38 3.49
C SER A 673 2.02 -10.92 3.47
N ASP A 674 2.09 -11.52 4.65
CA ASP A 674 1.92 -12.96 4.88
C ASP A 674 1.04 -13.23 6.11
N HIS A 675 -0.15 -13.82 5.94
CA HIS A 675 -1.05 -14.15 7.05
C HIS A 675 -1.02 -15.61 7.45
N LYS A 676 0.14 -16.27 7.31
CA LYS A 676 0.34 -17.59 7.87
C LYS A 676 0.14 -17.54 9.39
N ARG A 677 -0.88 -18.24 9.90
CA ARG A 677 -1.28 -18.23 11.34
C ARG A 677 -0.16 -18.48 12.36
N THR A 678 0.95 -19.09 11.95
CA THR A 678 2.12 -19.32 12.83
C THR A 678 3.02 -18.09 12.98
N ASN A 679 3.04 -17.20 11.99
CA ASN A 679 3.80 -15.94 11.97
C ASN A 679 3.11 -15.02 10.95
N ILE A 680 2.29 -14.09 11.43
CA ILE A 680 1.73 -13.04 10.58
C ILE A 680 2.83 -11.99 10.36
N ILE A 681 3.00 -11.55 9.12
CA ILE A 681 3.84 -10.43 8.75
C ILE A 681 2.91 -9.44 8.05
N ASN A 682 2.67 -8.29 8.67
CA ASN A 682 1.86 -7.23 8.11
C ASN A 682 2.61 -6.52 6.96
N ARG A 683 1.93 -5.60 6.28
CA ARG A 683 2.48 -5.01 5.05
C ARG A 683 3.56 -3.94 5.31
N GLU A 684 3.54 -3.27 6.46
CA GLU A 684 4.63 -2.38 6.90
C GLU A 684 5.87 -3.20 7.29
N GLU A 685 5.70 -4.27 8.07
CA GLU A 685 6.81 -5.20 8.38
C GLU A 685 7.40 -5.82 7.09
N ALA A 686 6.58 -6.06 6.07
CA ALA A 686 7.07 -6.50 4.77
C ALA A 686 7.88 -5.42 4.06
N LEU A 687 7.48 -4.14 4.17
CA LEU A 687 8.23 -3.01 3.62
C LEU A 687 9.59 -2.88 4.27
N ASP A 688 9.69 -3.00 5.59
CA ASP A 688 10.96 -3.01 6.32
C ASP A 688 11.93 -4.07 5.77
N VAL A 689 11.42 -5.28 5.56
CA VAL A 689 12.21 -6.39 4.99
C VAL A 689 12.63 -6.08 3.55
N VAL A 690 11.76 -5.48 2.74
CA VAL A 690 12.03 -5.08 1.35
C VAL A 690 13.09 -3.98 1.30
N LEU A 691 12.98 -2.93 2.11
CA LEU A 691 13.95 -1.84 2.20
C LEU A 691 15.33 -2.36 2.63
N ALA A 692 15.39 -3.22 3.64
CA ALA A 692 16.64 -3.87 4.04
C ALA A 692 17.23 -4.76 2.93
N GLN A 693 16.40 -5.33 2.06
CA GLN A 693 16.90 -6.09 0.90
C GLN A 693 17.39 -5.19 -0.22
N PHE A 694 16.81 -4.01 -0.41
CA PHE A 694 17.37 -2.99 -1.28
C PHE A 694 18.74 -2.50 -0.79
N ASP A 695 18.89 -2.19 0.49
CA ASP A 695 20.20 -1.79 1.06
C ASP A 695 21.27 -2.87 0.77
N ARG A 696 20.95 -4.15 0.96
CA ARG A 696 21.87 -5.26 0.67
C ARG A 696 22.19 -5.44 -0.82
N LEU A 697 21.27 -5.08 -1.71
CA LEU A 697 21.49 -5.10 -3.16
C LEU A 697 22.36 -3.92 -3.58
N ASP A 698 22.13 -2.74 -3.00
CA ASP A 698 22.93 -1.54 -3.21
C ASP A 698 24.39 -1.74 -2.75
N GLU A 699 24.61 -2.42 -1.62
CA GLU A 699 25.94 -2.82 -1.12
C GLU A 699 26.75 -3.68 -2.11
N THR A 700 26.13 -4.25 -3.15
CA THR A 700 26.87 -4.95 -4.21
C THR A 700 27.67 -4.01 -5.11
N GLY A 701 27.39 -2.71 -5.06
CA GLY A 701 27.98 -1.68 -5.93
C GLY A 701 27.52 -1.76 -7.39
N LYS A 702 26.51 -2.58 -7.69
CA LYS A 702 25.90 -2.69 -9.02
C LYS A 702 24.75 -1.71 -9.15
N LYS A 703 24.59 -1.10 -10.32
CA LYS A 703 23.43 -0.25 -10.60
C LYS A 703 22.14 -1.05 -10.50
N LEU A 704 21.07 -0.43 -10.03
CA LEU A 704 19.76 -1.07 -9.89
C LEU A 704 18.77 -0.42 -10.85
N MET A 705 18.28 -1.20 -11.81
CA MET A 705 17.13 -0.85 -12.64
C MET A 705 15.86 -1.37 -11.98
N ILE A 706 14.88 -0.50 -11.81
CA ILE A 706 13.65 -0.80 -11.09
C ILE A 706 12.47 -0.76 -12.05
N SER A 707 11.66 -1.82 -12.08
CA SER A 707 10.39 -1.77 -12.80
C SER A 707 9.32 -1.10 -11.94
N GLY A 708 8.53 -0.20 -12.54
CA GLY A 708 7.40 0.48 -11.92
C GLY A 708 7.78 1.69 -11.07
N GLY A 709 8.68 1.52 -10.10
CA GLY A 709 9.22 2.61 -9.29
C GLY A 709 8.26 3.15 -8.23
N ASN A 710 7.80 2.31 -7.30
CA ASN A 710 7.10 2.79 -6.10
C ASN A 710 8.02 3.73 -5.28
N GLY A 711 7.44 4.73 -4.59
CA GLY A 711 8.16 5.76 -3.84
C GLY A 711 9.29 5.23 -2.94
N TYR A 712 9.04 4.13 -2.22
CA TYR A 712 10.04 3.46 -1.36
C TYR A 712 11.32 3.01 -2.08
N SER A 713 11.29 2.89 -3.41
CA SER A 713 12.39 2.38 -4.23
C SER A 713 13.28 3.48 -4.83
N LEU A 714 12.85 4.75 -4.78
CA LEU A 714 13.53 5.86 -5.47
C LEU A 714 14.98 6.04 -5.01
N LYS A 715 15.26 5.87 -3.71
CA LYS A 715 16.62 5.96 -3.13
C LYS A 715 17.65 5.08 -3.84
N TYR A 716 17.20 3.92 -4.35
CA TYR A 716 18.08 2.88 -4.89
C TYR A 716 18.12 2.87 -6.41
N ALA A 717 17.23 3.60 -7.07
CA ALA A 717 17.04 3.52 -8.51
C ALA A 717 18.15 4.26 -9.26
N SER A 718 18.90 3.55 -10.11
CA SER A 718 19.69 4.17 -11.16
C SER A 718 18.85 4.46 -12.40
N ASP A 719 17.93 3.54 -12.71
CA ASP A 719 17.03 3.59 -13.85
C ASP A 719 15.64 3.09 -13.43
N ILE A 720 14.58 3.68 -13.99
CA ILE A 720 13.20 3.20 -13.80
C ILE A 720 12.57 2.88 -15.15
N ILE A 721 12.20 1.61 -15.37
CA ILE A 721 11.40 1.20 -16.52
C ILE A 721 9.94 1.02 -16.12
N ASN A 722 9.01 1.20 -17.05
CA ASN A 722 7.57 1.13 -16.78
C ASN A 722 7.11 2.14 -15.70
N ALA A 723 7.74 3.33 -15.67
CA ALA A 723 7.24 4.47 -14.91
C ALA A 723 5.83 4.85 -15.42
N PRO A 724 4.92 5.31 -14.56
CA PRO A 724 3.57 5.66 -14.99
C PRO A 724 3.60 6.88 -15.91
N MET A 725 3.02 6.77 -17.11
CA MET A 725 2.93 7.87 -18.10
C MET A 725 1.48 8.27 -18.41
N SER A 726 0.54 7.68 -17.69
CA SER A 726 -0.90 7.86 -17.82
C SER A 726 -1.52 7.94 -16.43
N ASP A 727 -2.82 8.19 -16.39
CA ASP A 727 -3.66 8.20 -15.20
C ASP A 727 -4.88 7.30 -15.40
N ASN A 728 -5.60 7.00 -14.31
CA ASN A 728 -6.89 6.33 -14.42
C ASN A 728 -7.98 7.34 -14.78
N SER A 729 -8.82 7.01 -15.76
CA SER A 729 -9.95 7.81 -16.22
C SER A 729 -11.14 7.81 -15.26
N PHE A 730 -10.92 8.04 -13.96
CA PHE A 730 -12.01 8.18 -12.99
C PHE A 730 -12.82 9.44 -13.31
N PHE A 731 -14.15 9.34 -13.29
CA PHE A 731 -15.03 10.44 -13.70
C PHE A 731 -14.79 11.76 -12.97
N ILE A 732 -14.38 11.72 -11.69
CA ILE A 732 -14.12 12.91 -10.88
C ILE A 732 -12.88 13.70 -11.32
N ILE A 733 -11.92 13.06 -11.99
CA ILE A 733 -10.66 13.67 -12.44
C ILE A 733 -10.94 14.69 -13.55
N ASP A 734 -10.27 15.85 -13.47
CA ASP A 734 -10.40 16.91 -14.47
C ASP A 734 -9.26 16.89 -15.48
N GLU A 735 -8.02 16.78 -15.04
CA GLU A 735 -6.85 16.72 -15.93
C GLU A 735 -5.74 15.82 -15.35
N SER A 736 -4.93 15.26 -16.24
CA SER A 736 -3.74 14.47 -15.96
C SER A 736 -2.49 15.36 -15.95
N ILE A 737 -1.57 15.12 -15.01
CA ILE A 737 -0.33 15.89 -14.85
C ILE A 737 0.87 14.96 -14.62
N PRO A 738 2.07 15.30 -15.09
CA PRO A 738 3.28 14.47 -14.92
C PRO A 738 3.90 14.63 -13.52
N LEU A 739 3.10 14.56 -12.44
CA LEU A 739 3.56 14.79 -11.06
C LEU A 739 4.76 13.89 -10.70
N TYR A 740 4.71 12.61 -11.08
CA TYR A 740 5.78 11.65 -10.86
C TYR A 740 7.07 12.09 -11.56
N GLN A 741 7.00 12.45 -12.84
CA GLN A 741 8.13 12.92 -13.63
C GLN A 741 8.67 14.25 -13.11
N MET A 742 7.81 15.17 -12.71
CA MET A 742 8.23 16.42 -12.09
C MET A 742 9.07 16.18 -10.84
N ILE A 743 8.82 15.11 -10.08
CA ILE A 743 9.61 14.80 -8.89
C ILE A 743 10.97 14.17 -9.26
N ILE A 744 11.04 13.28 -10.25
CA ILE A 744 12.25 12.47 -10.50
C ILE A 744 13.16 12.96 -11.64
N HIS A 745 12.63 13.74 -12.60
CA HIS A 745 13.37 14.12 -13.80
C HIS A 745 14.57 15.02 -13.44
N GLY A 746 15.70 14.75 -14.11
CA GLY A 746 17.01 15.32 -13.79
C GLY A 746 17.75 14.61 -12.65
N SER A 747 17.11 13.63 -11.98
CA SER A 747 17.76 12.80 -10.95
C SER A 747 17.89 11.33 -11.36
N ILE A 748 16.80 10.71 -11.81
CA ILE A 748 16.76 9.30 -12.20
C ILE A 748 16.37 9.22 -13.67
N ASP A 749 17.07 8.39 -14.47
CA ASP A 749 16.65 8.10 -15.84
C ASP A 749 15.45 7.15 -15.86
N TYR A 750 14.51 7.38 -16.78
CA TYR A 750 13.32 6.54 -16.84
C TYR A 750 12.71 6.40 -18.24
N SER A 751 11.88 5.36 -18.35
CA SER A 751 11.02 5.10 -19.49
C SER A 751 9.61 4.70 -19.05
N GLY A 752 8.67 4.86 -19.97
CA GLY A 752 7.33 4.27 -19.87
C GLY A 752 7.29 2.77 -20.16
N GLY A 753 6.10 2.33 -20.54
CA GLY A 753 5.85 0.97 -21.00
C GLY A 753 6.54 0.62 -22.32
N ILE A 754 6.50 -0.66 -22.68
CA ILE A 754 7.12 -1.19 -23.89
C ILE A 754 6.31 -0.75 -25.13
N ILE A 755 6.94 0.01 -26.03
CA ILE A 755 6.33 0.64 -27.20
C ILE A 755 5.79 -0.36 -28.21
N ASN A 756 6.35 -1.57 -28.26
CA ASN A 756 5.85 -2.66 -29.11
C ASN A 756 4.36 -2.98 -28.88
N PHE A 757 3.81 -2.63 -27.71
CA PHE A 757 2.45 -2.94 -27.30
C PHE A 757 1.53 -1.72 -27.18
N TYR A 758 1.98 -0.51 -27.57
CA TYR A 758 1.09 0.63 -27.74
C TYR A 758 0.41 0.53 -29.11
N ASP A 759 -0.82 0.04 -29.13
CA ASP A 759 -1.68 -0.09 -30.32
C ASP A 759 -2.87 0.91 -30.32
N ASP A 760 -3.10 1.59 -29.21
CA ASP A 760 -4.23 2.50 -28.96
C ASP A 760 -3.88 3.99 -29.17
N MET A 761 -2.60 4.33 -29.29
CA MET A 761 -2.10 5.68 -29.49
C MET A 761 -1.35 5.82 -30.82
N ASP A 762 -1.64 6.90 -31.55
CA ASP A 762 -0.90 7.24 -32.77
C ASP A 762 0.58 7.52 -32.46
N ARG A 763 1.47 7.23 -33.41
CA ARG A 763 2.92 7.38 -33.22
C ARG A 763 3.35 8.84 -32.99
N GLU A 764 2.69 9.79 -33.64
CA GLU A 764 2.94 11.21 -33.41
C GLU A 764 2.58 11.58 -31.97
N ASP A 765 1.40 11.15 -31.49
CA ASP A 765 0.95 11.39 -30.12
C ASP A 765 1.85 10.72 -29.07
N LEU A 766 2.34 9.51 -29.34
CA LEU A 766 3.32 8.83 -28.49
C LEU A 766 4.62 9.63 -28.38
N THR A 767 5.12 10.13 -29.51
CA THR A 767 6.35 10.93 -29.57
C THR A 767 6.19 12.20 -28.75
N LEU A 768 5.09 12.93 -28.94
CA LEU A 768 4.77 14.12 -28.16
C LEU A 768 4.62 13.80 -26.67
N LYS A 769 4.04 12.64 -26.32
CA LYS A 769 3.88 12.20 -24.92
C LYS A 769 5.22 11.92 -24.25
N LEU A 770 6.14 11.26 -24.95
CA LEU A 770 7.51 11.03 -24.46
C LEU A 770 8.21 12.37 -24.20
N ILE A 771 8.08 13.33 -25.10
CA ILE A 771 8.67 14.68 -24.98
C ILE A 771 8.03 15.47 -23.83
N GLU A 772 6.70 15.47 -23.71
CA GLU A 772 5.96 16.15 -22.64
C GLU A 772 6.36 15.62 -21.26
N TYR A 773 6.54 14.30 -21.12
CA TYR A 773 6.84 13.64 -19.86
C TYR A 773 8.34 13.43 -19.64
N GLY A 774 9.22 13.93 -20.53
CA GLY A 774 10.66 13.73 -20.42
C GLY A 774 11.09 12.26 -20.36
N ALA A 775 10.32 11.37 -20.99
CA ALA A 775 10.51 9.92 -20.89
C ALA A 775 11.30 9.39 -22.09
N SER A 776 12.17 8.41 -21.83
CA SER A 776 12.94 7.73 -22.87
C SER A 776 12.12 6.64 -23.57
N PRO A 777 12.35 6.36 -24.87
CA PRO A 777 11.74 5.23 -25.56
C PRO A 777 12.15 3.89 -24.93
N HIS A 778 11.21 2.94 -24.90
CA HIS A 778 11.43 1.59 -24.36
C HIS A 778 10.85 0.52 -25.28
N TYR A 779 11.69 -0.40 -25.74
CA TYR A 779 11.31 -1.50 -26.64
C TYR A 779 11.61 -2.88 -26.04
N MET A 780 11.07 -3.93 -26.66
CA MET A 780 11.39 -5.31 -26.37
C MET A 780 11.77 -6.04 -27.65
N PHE A 781 12.93 -6.72 -27.63
CA PHE A 781 13.49 -7.39 -28.78
C PHE A 781 13.76 -8.89 -28.57
N THR A 782 13.57 -9.63 -29.66
CA THR A 782 13.98 -11.02 -29.87
C THR A 782 14.65 -11.17 -31.23
N THR A 783 15.58 -12.11 -31.35
CA THR A 783 16.14 -12.49 -32.66
C THR A 783 15.25 -13.51 -33.35
N GLU A 784 14.84 -14.54 -32.62
CA GLU A 784 13.91 -15.54 -33.13
C GLU A 784 12.48 -15.02 -33.26
N SER A 785 11.71 -15.65 -34.15
CA SER A 785 10.32 -15.26 -34.40
C SER A 785 9.39 -15.64 -33.24
N ALA A 786 8.27 -14.93 -33.11
CA ALA A 786 7.24 -15.25 -32.12
C ALA A 786 6.70 -16.70 -32.21
N ASN A 787 6.90 -17.39 -33.35
CA ASN A 787 6.55 -18.80 -33.48
C ASN A 787 7.31 -19.69 -32.48
N GLU A 788 8.56 -19.36 -32.15
CA GLU A 788 9.36 -20.11 -31.16
C GLU A 788 8.81 -19.95 -29.74
N MET A 789 8.15 -18.81 -29.46
CA MET A 789 7.53 -18.53 -28.17
C MET A 789 6.05 -18.92 -28.11
N LYS A 790 5.43 -19.30 -29.24
CA LYS A 790 3.99 -19.58 -29.36
C LYS A 790 3.47 -20.61 -28.36
N TYR A 791 4.29 -21.64 -28.07
CA TYR A 791 3.94 -22.73 -27.15
C TYR A 791 4.57 -22.57 -25.77
N THR A 792 4.81 -21.32 -25.37
CA THR A 792 5.41 -20.97 -24.08
C THR A 792 4.54 -19.95 -23.35
N GLY A 793 4.76 -19.80 -22.05
CA GLY A 793 4.15 -18.76 -21.21
C GLY A 793 4.53 -17.33 -21.61
N LEU A 794 5.36 -17.15 -22.64
CA LEU A 794 5.74 -15.86 -23.21
C LEU A 794 5.04 -15.56 -24.55
N HIS A 795 4.06 -16.36 -24.96
CA HIS A 795 3.30 -16.14 -26.20
C HIS A 795 2.64 -14.75 -26.33
N LYS A 796 2.48 -14.02 -25.21
CA LYS A 796 2.02 -12.62 -25.20
C LYS A 796 3.01 -11.65 -25.88
N TYR A 797 4.28 -12.02 -25.97
CA TYR A 797 5.32 -11.25 -26.66
C TYR A 797 5.38 -11.67 -28.14
N TYR A 798 4.33 -11.33 -28.89
CA TYR A 798 4.12 -11.79 -30.26
C TYR A 798 4.71 -10.87 -31.33
N SER A 799 5.03 -9.61 -30.99
CA SER A 799 5.57 -8.61 -31.91
C SER A 799 6.87 -8.00 -31.37
N THR A 800 7.92 -8.82 -31.26
CA THR A 800 9.21 -8.39 -30.66
C THR A 800 10.42 -8.68 -31.54
N ARG A 801 10.25 -9.19 -32.77
CA ARG A 801 11.41 -9.53 -33.61
C ARG A 801 12.17 -8.26 -34.04
N TYR A 802 13.46 -8.19 -33.74
CA TYR A 802 14.27 -6.97 -33.86
C TYR A 802 14.26 -6.35 -35.27
N ASP A 803 14.39 -7.17 -36.31
CA ASP A 803 14.41 -6.72 -37.72
C ASP A 803 13.12 -6.00 -38.17
N LEU A 804 11.98 -6.26 -37.51
CA LEU A 804 10.71 -5.60 -37.78
C LEU A 804 10.62 -4.22 -37.14
N TRP A 805 11.31 -4.03 -36.02
CA TRP A 805 11.16 -2.85 -35.17
C TRP A 805 12.34 -1.88 -35.25
N LYS A 806 13.51 -2.33 -35.70
CA LYS A 806 14.75 -1.55 -35.60
C LYS A 806 14.69 -0.17 -36.26
N ASN A 807 14.07 -0.05 -37.44
CA ASN A 807 14.01 1.22 -38.14
C ASN A 807 13.10 2.20 -37.38
N GLU A 808 11.92 1.74 -36.97
CA GLU A 808 10.99 2.55 -36.16
C GLU A 808 11.64 2.98 -34.84
N ALA A 809 12.34 2.06 -34.16
CA ALA A 809 13.00 2.34 -32.90
C ALA A 809 14.10 3.41 -33.03
N VAL A 810 14.88 3.37 -34.11
CA VAL A 810 15.92 4.37 -34.40
C VAL A 810 15.28 5.73 -34.74
N ASP A 811 14.24 5.75 -35.57
CA ASP A 811 13.54 6.98 -35.95
C ASP A 811 12.89 7.65 -34.71
N MET A 812 12.12 6.89 -33.94
CA MET A 812 11.50 7.32 -32.68
C MET A 812 12.54 7.86 -31.70
N TYR A 813 13.65 7.14 -31.51
CA TYR A 813 14.72 7.60 -30.63
C TYR A 813 15.30 8.92 -31.09
N ASN A 814 15.59 9.08 -32.38
CA ASN A 814 16.16 10.31 -32.91
C ASN A 814 15.20 11.50 -32.72
N ASP A 815 13.91 11.31 -32.98
CA ASP A 815 12.90 12.37 -32.83
C ASP A 815 12.75 12.84 -31.37
N VAL A 816 12.72 11.89 -30.43
CA VAL A 816 12.57 12.19 -29.00
C VAL A 816 13.89 12.72 -28.41
N ASN A 817 15.02 12.09 -28.73
CA ASN A 817 16.34 12.51 -28.26
C ASN A 817 16.71 13.89 -28.79
N GLU A 818 16.32 14.22 -30.03
CA GLU A 818 16.57 15.53 -30.59
C GLU A 818 16.01 16.60 -29.67
N ALA A 819 14.81 16.44 -29.11
CA ALA A 819 14.24 17.35 -28.11
C ALA A 819 14.91 17.22 -26.74
N LEU A 820 14.87 16.02 -26.15
CA LEU A 820 15.13 15.81 -24.72
C LEU A 820 16.61 15.84 -24.32
N LYS A 821 17.56 15.64 -25.25
CA LYS A 821 19.00 15.75 -24.94
C LYS A 821 19.42 17.11 -24.38
N ARG A 822 18.58 18.13 -24.52
CA ARG A 822 18.83 19.49 -23.99
C ARG A 822 18.45 19.65 -22.53
N VAL A 823 17.72 18.69 -21.97
CA VAL A 823 17.10 18.78 -20.65
C VAL A 823 17.23 17.50 -19.82
N SER A 824 17.94 16.47 -20.31
CA SER A 824 18.05 15.15 -19.68
C SER A 824 18.63 15.11 -18.26
N GLY A 825 19.40 16.13 -17.87
CA GLY A 825 19.88 16.35 -16.50
C GLY A 825 19.16 17.49 -15.76
N GLU A 826 18.18 18.13 -16.38
CA GLU A 826 17.47 19.27 -15.82
C GLU A 826 16.20 18.86 -15.09
N THR A 827 15.85 19.60 -14.05
CA THR A 827 14.57 19.39 -13.36
C THR A 827 13.42 20.03 -14.13
N MET A 828 12.25 19.38 -14.17
CA MET A 828 11.01 20.03 -14.59
C MET A 828 10.54 20.97 -13.49
N THR A 829 10.64 22.27 -13.73
CA THR A 829 10.32 23.31 -12.73
C THR A 829 8.89 23.78 -12.81
N TYR A 830 8.29 23.75 -14.01
CA TYR A 830 6.92 24.17 -14.22
C TYR A 830 6.26 23.34 -15.33
N TYR A 831 5.01 22.98 -15.10
CA TYR A 831 4.14 22.36 -16.10
C TYR A 831 2.84 23.16 -16.15
N ASP A 832 2.37 23.46 -17.37
CA ASP A 832 1.20 24.29 -17.62
C ASP A 832 0.25 23.60 -18.59
N ILE A 833 -1.01 23.55 -18.18
CA ILE A 833 -2.13 23.20 -19.06
C ILE A 833 -2.67 24.50 -19.64
N LEU A 834 -2.18 24.89 -20.81
CA LEU A 834 -2.55 26.16 -21.45
C LEU A 834 -4.00 26.12 -21.96
N GLN A 835 -4.37 25.00 -22.59
CA GLN A 835 -5.73 24.65 -22.97
C GLN A 835 -5.81 23.13 -23.19
N LYS A 836 -7.01 22.60 -23.40
CA LYS A 836 -7.16 21.18 -23.73
C LYS A 836 -6.33 20.82 -24.98
N GLY A 837 -5.43 19.85 -24.86
CA GLY A 837 -4.55 19.40 -25.93
C GLY A 837 -3.29 20.26 -26.17
N VAL A 838 -3.04 21.32 -25.39
CA VAL A 838 -1.81 22.11 -25.50
C VAL A 838 -1.14 22.23 -24.14
N ARG A 839 0.17 21.96 -24.10
CA ARG A 839 0.96 21.86 -22.87
C ARG A 839 2.21 22.73 -22.96
N LYS A 840 2.71 23.16 -21.81
CA LYS A 840 3.98 23.86 -21.69
C LYS A 840 4.79 23.29 -20.52
N VAL A 841 6.06 22.99 -20.77
CA VAL A 841 6.99 22.44 -19.77
C VAL A 841 8.21 23.34 -19.70
N THR A 842 8.59 23.77 -18.48
CA THR A 842 9.74 24.64 -18.24
C THR A 842 10.78 23.92 -17.39
N TYR A 843 12.03 23.87 -17.86
CA TYR A 843 13.14 23.20 -17.21
C TYR A 843 14.06 24.16 -16.46
N SER A 844 14.89 23.64 -15.53
CA SER A 844 15.78 24.46 -14.69
C SER A 844 16.82 25.27 -15.44
N ASN A 845 17.20 24.87 -16.65
CA ASN A 845 18.09 25.65 -17.52
C ASN A 845 17.38 26.74 -18.33
N GLY A 846 16.08 26.94 -18.13
CA GLY A 846 15.28 27.96 -18.80
C GLY A 846 14.71 27.53 -20.16
N ILE A 847 14.97 26.31 -20.62
CA ILE A 847 14.37 25.77 -21.84
C ILE A 847 12.88 25.52 -21.63
N ILE A 848 12.07 25.92 -22.61
CA ILE A 848 10.61 25.78 -22.57
C ILE A 848 10.15 24.94 -23.77
N PHE A 849 9.39 23.89 -23.48
CA PHE A 849 8.72 23.09 -24.50
C PHE A 849 7.26 23.50 -24.57
N TYR A 850 6.78 23.78 -25.78
CA TYR A 850 5.36 23.93 -26.11
C TYR A 850 4.93 22.73 -26.94
N ILE A 851 3.89 22.01 -26.52
CA ILE A 851 3.43 20.77 -27.15
C ILE A 851 1.97 20.93 -27.58
N ASN A 852 1.66 20.60 -28.83
CA ASN A 852 0.32 20.69 -29.41
C ASN A 852 -0.16 19.34 -29.94
N TYR A 853 -1.13 18.74 -29.24
CA TYR A 853 -1.81 17.49 -29.63
C TYR A 853 -2.98 17.71 -30.59
N LEU A 854 -3.35 18.96 -30.88
CA LEU A 854 -4.46 19.26 -31.78
C LEU A 854 -4.05 19.05 -33.23
N THR A 855 -5.05 18.87 -34.09
CA THR A 855 -4.87 18.75 -35.54
C THR A 855 -4.82 20.10 -36.27
N GLU A 856 -4.69 21.19 -35.52
CA GLU A 856 -4.59 22.56 -36.03
C GLU A 856 -3.45 23.31 -35.34
N ASP A 857 -2.87 24.30 -36.03
CA ASP A 857 -1.84 25.16 -35.50
C ASP A 857 -2.41 26.06 -34.38
N VAL A 858 -1.62 26.28 -33.34
CA VAL A 858 -2.02 27.10 -32.18
C VAL A 858 -1.01 28.21 -31.95
N ASN A 859 -1.49 29.44 -31.72
CA ASN A 859 -0.64 30.56 -31.32
C ASN A 859 -0.91 30.95 -29.87
N ILE A 860 0.06 30.67 -28.98
CA ILE A 860 0.01 31.03 -27.56
C ILE A 860 1.33 31.70 -27.18
N ASP A 861 1.29 32.73 -26.35
CA ASP A 861 2.47 33.52 -25.94
C ASP A 861 3.29 34.10 -27.12
N GLY A 862 2.67 34.29 -28.29
CA GLY A 862 3.36 34.72 -29.51
C GLY A 862 4.17 33.62 -30.21
N VAL A 863 4.08 32.38 -29.74
CA VAL A 863 4.71 31.19 -30.33
C VAL A 863 3.68 30.46 -31.20
N ASN A 864 4.01 30.21 -32.47
CA ASN A 864 3.19 29.39 -33.36
C ASN A 864 3.61 27.92 -33.25
N ILE A 865 2.76 27.09 -32.68
CA ILE A 865 2.98 25.67 -32.44
C ILE A 865 2.21 24.89 -33.51
N PRO A 866 2.88 24.21 -34.47
CA PRO A 866 2.19 23.47 -35.51
C PRO A 866 1.29 22.36 -34.96
N ALA A 867 0.29 21.95 -35.72
CA ALA A 867 -0.52 20.77 -35.43
C ALA A 867 0.35 19.53 -35.19
N LYS A 868 0.00 18.70 -34.19
CA LYS A 868 0.72 17.45 -33.86
C LYS A 868 2.23 17.62 -33.75
N SER A 869 2.67 18.70 -33.10
CA SER A 869 4.08 19.08 -33.05
C SER A 869 4.46 19.74 -31.73
N TYR A 870 5.74 20.05 -31.60
CA TYR A 870 6.30 20.78 -30.47
C TYR A 870 7.23 21.91 -30.94
N VAL A 871 7.41 22.92 -30.08
CA VAL A 871 8.37 24.01 -30.28
C VAL A 871 9.21 24.15 -29.01
N ILE A 872 10.52 24.32 -29.19
CA ILE A 872 11.48 24.56 -28.11
C ILE A 872 11.92 26.02 -28.17
N ASN A 873 11.82 26.71 -27.03
CA ASN A 873 12.30 28.07 -26.84
C ASN A 873 13.40 28.16 -25.78
#